data_AF-A0A654CQY8-F1
#
_entry.id   AF-A0A654CQY8-F1
#
_cell.length_a   1.000
_cell.length_b   1.000
_cell.length_c   1.000
_cell.angle_alpha   90.00
_cell.angle_beta   90.00
_cell.angle_gamma   90.00
#
_symmetry.space_group_name_H-M   'P 1'
#
loop_
_entity.id
_entity.type
_entity.pdbx_description
1 polymer ?
#
loop_
_entity_poly.entity_id
_entity_poly.type
_entity_poly.pdbx_seq_one_letter_code
_entity_poly.pdbx_strand_id
1 'polypeptide(L)'
;MSRARSFIVAPIASAAGASASARLMRTRPGNATGAPSASCPGLTGRTVNRTSRRARSGSIVSTRADSCTNVGPASTGAATRSDRTQISPMPSAAAIAPIASIRAARPPRPTASPAKPPATSTRIAVPHATGSGSTNHSAMPPPSPTGIQVMSWSRSASSQRSIARPGSAIQGGTPICRRRGRMLEAATADPAIVSTVWEHPRLGAISDTDAVVSAAPVVTRFAPSPTGFLHLGGARTALFNWLFAKANGGKFLLRIEDTDRVRSTQPAIDAIIDGMRWLGIDWDGDVVMQFAGADRHARVAHQMVEAGHAYRCYMTNDEIAAMRAEAQAAKKPLRIRSPWRDRPASEAPDLPHVVRLRAPQEGAVTIEDRVQGSVTVRNEEIDDLVLLRSDGTPTYMLAVVVDDHDMGVTHVIRGDDHLNNAFRQLPIYRAMDAIEGGWPDPIYAHIPLIHGPDGAKLSKRHGAVGIEAYRDEMGILPEAFDNYLLRLGWGHGDDEIISREQAVEWFDLSGVGKSPSRFDLKKLENLNGHYIREADDARLAQLAADRLGHALPDGGLDLLTRAMPVLKPRAANLNELAEGSNFLFSQRPLAMDDAAASLLQGEASAILTNAHAELDALDKWDTEALEGAVRRVAEARSLKLGQVAQPLRAALTGRKTSPGIFDVLDLLGRDESLGRIADRMAD
;
A
#
# COMPACT_ATOMS: atom_id res chain seq x y z
N MET A 1 34.16 -44.48 -27.56
CA MET A 1 33.21 -44.09 -28.63
C MET A 1 32.83 -42.62 -28.43
N SER A 2 32.39 -41.92 -29.50
CA SER A 2 31.94 -40.50 -29.58
C SER A 2 31.63 -39.78 -28.25
N ARG A 3 32.19 -38.61 -27.90
CA ARG A 3 32.38 -37.28 -28.56
C ARG A 3 31.58 -36.23 -27.76
N ALA A 4 32.27 -35.38 -27.01
CA ALA A 4 31.86 -34.01 -26.74
C ALA A 4 33.14 -33.16 -26.62
N ARG A 5 33.20 -32.01 -27.30
CA ARG A 5 34.37 -31.13 -27.33
C ARG A 5 34.11 -29.89 -26.49
N SER A 6 34.91 -29.66 -25.47
CA SER A 6 35.08 -28.32 -24.89
C SER A 6 35.90 -27.46 -25.85
N PHE A 7 35.52 -26.20 -26.05
CA PHE A 7 36.40 -25.20 -26.66
C PHE A 7 36.53 -23.98 -25.75
N ILE A 8 37.78 -23.69 -25.42
CA ILE A 8 38.24 -22.50 -24.71
C ILE A 8 38.43 -21.40 -25.76
N VAL A 9 38.06 -20.16 -25.43
CA VAL A 9 38.52 -18.96 -26.15
C VAL A 9 39.20 -18.03 -25.15
N ALA A 10 40.42 -17.62 -25.48
CA ALA A 10 41.27 -16.76 -24.67
C ALA A 10 41.02 -15.27 -24.95
N PRO A 11 41.37 -14.35 -24.03
CA PRO A 11 41.25 -12.91 -24.25
C PRO A 11 42.39 -12.37 -25.14
N ILE A 12 42.08 -11.35 -25.93
CA ILE A 12 43.06 -10.57 -26.71
C ILE A 12 43.50 -9.35 -25.88
N ALA A 13 44.78 -8.99 -25.98
CA ALA A 13 45.39 -7.88 -25.24
C ALA A 13 46.00 -6.81 -26.17
N SER A 14 46.24 -5.63 -25.59
CA SER A 14 47.17 -4.58 -26.02
C SER A 14 46.77 -3.65 -27.17
N ALA A 15 46.55 -2.38 -26.84
CA ALA A 15 47.41 -1.30 -27.34
C ALA A 15 47.42 -0.11 -26.36
N ALA A 16 48.60 0.38 -25.99
CA ALA A 16 48.79 1.62 -25.23
C ALA A 16 49.41 2.70 -26.14
N GLY A 17 49.05 3.96 -25.93
CA GLY A 17 49.68 5.11 -26.58
C GLY A 17 50.15 6.11 -25.52
N ALA A 18 51.42 6.53 -25.59
CA ALA A 18 52.03 7.44 -24.62
C ALA A 18 52.92 8.50 -25.31
N SER A 19 52.94 9.70 -24.72
CA SER A 19 53.89 10.80 -24.97
C SER A 19 53.92 11.62 -23.68
N ALA A 20 54.96 11.61 -22.84
CA ALA A 20 56.26 12.29 -23.01
C ALA A 20 56.12 13.84 -23.14
N SER A 21 56.92 14.71 -22.49
CA SER A 21 57.87 14.61 -21.34
C SER A 21 58.44 16.02 -21.08
N ALA A 22 58.60 16.50 -19.83
CA ALA A 22 59.59 17.56 -19.47
C ALA A 22 59.72 17.81 -17.93
N ARG A 23 60.91 18.24 -17.51
CA ARG A 23 61.51 18.18 -16.15
C ARG A 23 61.87 19.60 -15.64
N LEU A 24 62.27 19.71 -14.36
CA LEU A 24 62.97 20.84 -13.65
C LEU A 24 62.08 22.03 -13.21
N MET A 25 62.18 22.62 -12.00
CA MET A 25 63.34 22.92 -11.13
C MET A 25 63.03 22.90 -9.61
N ARG A 26 64.09 22.91 -8.77
CA ARG A 26 64.07 23.32 -7.35
C ARG A 26 64.59 24.77 -7.21
N THR A 27 64.02 25.57 -6.32
CA THR A 27 64.73 26.69 -5.63
C THR A 27 64.10 26.98 -4.24
N ARG A 28 64.86 27.68 -3.39
CA ARG A 28 64.58 27.95 -1.95
C ARG A 28 63.64 29.15 -1.73
N PRO A 29 63.07 29.31 -0.52
CA PRO A 29 63.68 30.19 0.52
C PRO A 29 63.87 29.41 1.85
N GLY A 30 64.41 29.93 2.96
CA GLY A 30 65.03 31.23 3.31
C GLY A 30 65.23 31.30 4.84
N ASN A 31 66.39 31.79 5.31
CA ASN A 31 66.72 32.02 6.75
C ASN A 31 65.83 33.12 7.38
N ALA A 32 65.64 33.29 8.70
CA ALA A 32 66.07 32.58 9.92
C ALA A 32 65.31 33.12 11.19
N THR A 33 65.71 32.64 12.38
CA THR A 33 65.49 33.17 13.77
C THR A 33 64.25 32.70 14.56
N GLY A 34 64.47 32.39 15.85
CA GLY A 34 63.43 32.21 16.89
C GLY A 34 63.32 30.80 17.51
N ALA A 35 63.88 30.61 18.71
CA ALA A 35 63.66 29.47 19.62
C ALA A 35 63.34 30.03 21.04
N PRO A 36 62.76 29.30 22.03
CA PRO A 36 63.26 27.99 22.49
C PRO A 36 62.23 26.94 22.99
N SER A 37 62.76 25.73 23.27
CA SER A 37 62.28 24.67 24.21
C SER A 37 60.84 24.10 24.07
N ALA A 38 60.51 22.81 24.17
CA ALA A 38 61.13 21.50 24.46
C ALA A 38 60.01 20.69 25.18
N SER A 39 59.85 19.36 25.14
CA SER A 39 60.62 18.27 24.51
C SER A 39 59.78 16.98 24.39
N CYS A 40 60.07 16.19 23.35
CA CYS A 40 59.75 14.75 23.18
C CYS A 40 60.39 13.86 24.30
N PRO A 41 60.21 12.51 24.40
CA PRO A 41 59.86 11.49 23.36
C PRO A 41 58.82 10.42 23.82
N GLY A 42 58.44 9.37 23.07
CA GLY A 42 58.72 8.99 21.67
C GLY A 42 59.14 7.51 21.49
N LEU A 43 58.47 6.77 20.58
CA LEU A 43 58.96 5.60 19.78
C LEU A 43 59.56 4.40 20.55
N THR A 44 59.20 3.12 20.44
CA THR A 44 58.92 2.16 19.32
C THR A 44 58.86 0.76 19.99
N GLY A 45 58.40 -0.39 19.44
CA GLY A 45 57.77 -0.79 18.19
C GLY A 45 58.01 -2.31 17.93
N ARG A 46 57.06 -3.05 17.29
CA ARG A 46 57.20 -4.42 16.69
C ARG A 46 57.63 -5.59 17.65
N THR A 47 57.21 -6.87 17.53
CA THR A 47 56.33 -7.64 16.61
C THR A 47 56.03 -9.06 17.17
N VAL A 48 54.92 -9.67 16.71
CA VAL A 48 54.77 -11.11 16.31
C VAL A 48 54.50 -12.26 17.34
N ASN A 49 53.32 -12.88 17.14
CA ASN A 49 52.94 -14.32 17.16
C ASN A 49 52.47 -15.13 18.41
N ARG A 50 51.20 -15.58 18.25
CA ARG A 50 50.69 -16.98 18.23
C ARG A 50 50.38 -17.79 19.51
N THR A 51 49.10 -18.19 19.55
CA THR A 51 48.54 -19.53 19.87
C THR A 51 48.66 -20.15 21.26
N SER A 52 47.51 -20.34 21.93
CA SER A 52 46.97 -21.66 22.39
C SER A 52 45.63 -21.43 23.12
N ARG A 53 44.53 -22.08 22.70
CA ARG A 53 43.92 -23.32 23.21
C ARG A 53 43.42 -23.31 24.68
N ARG A 54 42.09 -23.47 24.80
CA ARG A 54 41.34 -24.29 25.77
C ARG A 54 42.03 -24.66 27.10
N ALA A 55 41.41 -24.30 28.22
CA ALA A 55 40.59 -25.26 28.98
C ALA A 55 39.73 -24.58 30.08
N ARG A 56 38.50 -25.09 30.23
CA ARG A 56 37.71 -25.14 31.48
C ARG A 56 38.63 -25.62 32.63
N SER A 57 38.51 -25.25 33.90
CA SER A 57 37.32 -25.15 34.76
C SER A 57 37.77 -24.82 36.20
N GLY A 58 36.86 -24.29 37.03
CA GLY A 58 36.76 -24.77 38.42
C GLY A 58 37.02 -23.78 39.55
N SER A 59 36.05 -23.79 40.47
CA SER A 59 36.11 -23.39 41.88
C SER A 59 36.26 -21.91 42.28
N ILE A 60 35.15 -21.43 42.84
CA ILE A 60 35.01 -20.25 43.73
C ILE A 60 35.46 -20.64 45.16
N VAL A 61 35.41 -19.67 46.10
CA VAL A 61 35.54 -19.71 47.59
C VAL A 61 37.00 -19.42 48.01
N SER A 62 37.38 -18.38 48.79
CA SER A 62 36.84 -17.71 49.99
C SER A 62 37.64 -16.39 50.26
N THR A 63 37.32 -15.40 51.14
CA THR A 63 36.16 -15.02 51.99
C THR A 63 36.25 -13.50 52.40
N ARG A 64 35.29 -13.01 53.22
CA ARG A 64 35.34 -12.04 54.36
C ARG A 64 36.65 -11.25 54.67
N ALA A 65 36.63 -10.04 55.25
CA ALA A 65 35.57 -9.10 55.69
C ALA A 65 36.17 -7.70 56.03
N ASP A 66 35.32 -6.78 56.52
CA ASP A 66 35.65 -5.57 57.33
C ASP A 66 36.45 -4.42 56.66
N SER A 67 36.34 -3.13 57.04
CA SER A 67 35.31 -2.35 57.77
C SER A 67 35.66 -0.84 57.70
N CYS A 68 34.69 0.07 57.88
CA CYS A 68 34.87 1.48 58.37
C CYS A 68 35.72 2.47 57.51
N THR A 69 35.61 3.81 57.55
CA THR A 69 34.74 4.77 58.28
C THR A 69 34.72 6.16 57.59
N ASN A 70 33.60 6.91 57.75
CA ASN A 70 33.42 8.38 57.88
C ASN A 70 34.39 9.43 57.28
N VAL A 71 33.84 10.57 56.82
CA VAL A 71 33.79 11.87 57.57
C VAL A 71 33.11 12.98 56.71
N GLY A 72 32.19 13.77 57.31
CA GLY A 72 31.61 15.02 56.74
C GLY A 72 32.37 16.28 57.20
N PRO A 73 31.79 17.51 57.35
CA PRO A 73 30.36 17.80 57.57
C PRO A 73 29.80 19.15 56.99
N ALA A 74 28.57 19.51 57.42
CA ALA A 74 28.04 20.88 57.69
C ALA A 74 27.57 21.76 56.50
N SER A 75 26.56 22.67 56.57
CA SER A 75 25.55 23.07 57.59
C SER A 75 24.61 24.17 57.02
N THR A 76 23.36 24.50 57.44
CA THR A 76 22.30 23.90 58.31
C THR A 76 21.00 24.76 58.23
N GLY A 77 19.80 24.13 58.19
CA GLY A 77 18.59 24.62 58.91
C GLY A 77 17.44 25.26 58.10
N ALA A 78 16.16 25.18 58.52
CA ALA A 78 15.57 24.46 59.67
C ALA A 78 14.02 24.27 59.56
N ALA A 79 13.49 23.22 60.20
CA ALA A 79 12.11 22.98 60.70
C ALA A 79 10.90 23.11 59.72
N THR A 80 9.84 22.28 59.79
CA THR A 80 9.25 21.57 60.96
C THR A 80 8.82 20.11 60.70
N ARG A 81 9.01 19.28 61.74
CA ARG A 81 8.15 18.20 62.29
C ARG A 81 6.71 18.08 61.73
N SER A 82 6.01 16.94 61.74
CA SER A 82 6.25 15.53 62.17
C SER A 82 5.01 14.71 61.69
N ASP A 83 4.89 13.37 61.72
CA ASP A 83 5.56 12.32 62.49
C ASP A 83 5.32 10.94 61.81
N ARG A 84 6.16 9.93 62.14
CA ARG A 84 5.85 8.48 62.28
C ARG A 84 4.98 7.70 61.24
N THR A 85 5.31 6.47 60.80
CA THR A 85 6.39 5.52 61.17
C THR A 85 6.64 4.52 60.04
N GLN A 86 7.85 3.94 59.99
CA GLN A 86 8.20 2.81 59.13
C GLN A 86 7.54 1.48 59.59
N ILE A 87 7.48 0.49 58.69
CA ILE A 87 8.03 -0.88 58.86
C ILE A 87 8.03 -1.58 57.46
N SER A 88 9.03 -2.42 57.21
CA SER A 88 9.26 -3.19 55.95
C SER A 88 9.32 -4.70 56.29
N PRO A 89 9.84 -5.63 55.45
CA PRO A 89 9.49 -6.06 54.08
C PRO A 89 9.23 -7.60 54.01
N MET A 90 9.40 -8.23 52.82
CA MET A 90 9.58 -9.68 52.51
C MET A 90 8.30 -10.55 52.35
N PRO A 91 8.35 -11.77 51.73
CA PRO A 91 9.42 -12.45 50.97
C PRO A 91 9.00 -12.99 49.56
N SER A 92 9.85 -13.85 48.97
CA SER A 92 9.78 -14.44 47.62
C SER A 92 9.11 -15.84 47.54
N ALA A 93 8.54 -16.13 46.35
CA ALA A 93 8.36 -17.42 45.65
C ALA A 93 7.83 -18.71 46.35
N ALA A 94 6.77 -19.29 45.76
CA ALA A 94 6.49 -20.73 45.69
C ALA A 94 5.60 -21.07 44.48
N ALA A 95 5.69 -22.30 43.94
CA ALA A 95 5.02 -22.73 42.70
C ALA A 95 3.84 -23.69 42.94
N ILE A 96 2.83 -23.70 42.05
CA ILE A 96 1.78 -24.74 41.97
C ILE A 96 1.42 -25.04 40.50
N ALA A 97 1.17 -26.31 40.19
CA ALA A 97 0.82 -26.86 38.87
C ALA A 97 -0.73 -27.05 38.70
N PRO A 98 -1.27 -27.52 37.56
CA PRO A 98 -2.64 -27.19 37.15
C PRO A 98 -3.74 -28.05 37.78
N ILE A 99 -4.97 -27.50 37.83
CA ILE A 99 -6.21 -28.24 38.12
C ILE A 99 -7.27 -27.91 37.04
N ALA A 100 -8.08 -28.91 36.70
CA ALA A 100 -8.93 -28.94 35.51
C ALA A 100 -10.35 -28.35 35.67
N SER A 101 -10.90 -27.93 34.53
CA SER A 101 -12.31 -28.06 34.10
C SER A 101 -13.42 -28.07 35.15
N ILE A 102 -14.19 -26.97 35.23
CA ILE A 102 -15.62 -27.00 35.60
C ILE A 102 -16.44 -26.28 34.52
N ARG A 103 -17.50 -26.96 34.05
CA ARG A 103 -18.53 -26.43 33.13
C ARG A 103 -19.26 -25.22 33.74
N ALA A 104 -19.42 -24.15 32.98
CA ALA A 104 -20.45 -23.13 33.21
C ALA A 104 -21.53 -23.22 32.11
N ALA A 105 -22.80 -23.23 32.51
CA ALA A 105 -23.93 -23.46 31.60
C ALA A 105 -24.35 -22.20 30.83
N ARG A 106 -24.81 -22.38 29.58
CA ARG A 106 -25.50 -21.32 28.81
C ARG A 106 -26.99 -21.26 29.21
N PRO A 107 -27.58 -20.07 29.44
CA PRO A 107 -29.02 -19.90 29.46
C PRO A 107 -29.63 -19.97 28.03
N PRO A 108 -30.92 -20.29 27.87
CA PRO A 108 -31.51 -20.68 26.59
C PRO A 108 -31.89 -19.50 25.67
N ARG A 109 -31.88 -19.76 24.35
CA ARG A 109 -32.52 -18.88 23.34
C ARG A 109 -34.04 -19.12 23.31
N PRO A 110 -34.87 -18.06 23.21
CA PRO A 110 -36.25 -18.19 22.75
C PRO A 110 -36.33 -18.33 21.23
N THR A 111 -37.33 -19.06 20.76
CA THR A 111 -37.59 -19.40 19.34
C THR A 111 -38.75 -18.61 18.74
N ALA A 112 -38.79 -18.60 17.39
CA ALA A 112 -39.93 -18.37 16.49
C ALA A 112 -39.99 -17.02 15.74
N SER A 113 -40.23 -17.15 14.43
CA SER A 113 -40.42 -16.09 13.43
C SER A 113 -41.83 -15.50 13.46
N PRO A 114 -42.05 -14.36 12.77
CA PRO A 114 -43.35 -14.03 12.19
C PRO A 114 -43.31 -14.05 10.65
N ALA A 115 -44.34 -14.63 10.05
CA ALA A 115 -44.67 -14.48 8.62
C ALA A 115 -45.69 -13.35 8.41
N LYS A 116 -45.82 -12.87 7.17
CA LYS A 116 -46.82 -11.86 6.75
C LYS A 116 -48.28 -12.31 6.96
N PRO A 117 -49.18 -11.36 7.27
CA PRO A 117 -50.59 -11.38 6.84
C PRO A 117 -50.89 -10.30 5.76
N PRO A 118 -52.09 -10.34 5.13
CA PRO A 118 -52.38 -9.65 3.87
C PRO A 118 -53.12 -8.31 3.99
N ALA A 119 -53.38 -7.69 2.85
CA ALA A 119 -54.13 -6.44 2.73
C ALA A 119 -55.66 -6.65 2.71
N THR A 120 -56.40 -5.69 3.28
CA THR A 120 -57.85 -5.56 3.13
C THR A 120 -58.23 -4.09 3.03
N SER A 121 -59.14 -3.76 2.11
CA SER A 121 -59.69 -2.39 1.96
C SER A 121 -60.76 -2.12 3.02
N THR A 122 -60.97 -0.86 3.41
CA THR A 122 -62.31 -0.23 3.57
C THR A 122 -62.18 1.30 3.57
N ARG A 123 -63.15 1.98 2.94
CA ARG A 123 -63.30 3.45 2.90
C ARG A 123 -64.01 3.98 4.16
N ILE A 124 -63.55 5.10 4.72
CA ILE A 124 -64.32 6.11 5.50
C ILE A 124 -63.52 7.42 5.36
N ALA A 125 -64.02 8.64 5.18
CA ALA A 125 -65.24 9.27 4.67
C ALA A 125 -64.95 10.80 4.69
N VAL A 126 -65.65 11.60 3.91
CA VAL A 126 -65.42 13.06 3.74
C VAL A 126 -66.41 13.87 4.61
N PRO A 127 -66.03 15.06 5.11
CA PRO A 127 -66.74 16.31 4.74
C PRO A 127 -65.74 17.36 4.19
N HIS A 128 -65.97 18.07 3.09
CA HIS A 128 -66.88 19.23 2.92
C HIS A 128 -66.63 20.36 3.94
N ALA A 129 -66.52 21.65 3.59
CA ALA A 129 -66.41 22.39 2.32
C ALA A 129 -65.76 23.78 2.67
N THR A 130 -65.35 24.70 1.79
CA THR A 130 -66.19 25.59 0.95
C THR A 130 -65.31 26.60 0.17
N GLY A 131 -65.76 27.01 -1.04
CA GLY A 131 -65.44 28.28 -1.73
C GLY A 131 -63.98 28.57 -2.16
N SER A 132 -63.72 29.48 -3.10
CA SER A 132 -64.53 30.09 -4.17
C SER A 132 -63.59 30.91 -5.08
N GLY A 133 -63.89 31.05 -6.39
CA GLY A 133 -63.14 31.94 -7.28
C GLY A 133 -63.09 31.45 -8.74
N SER A 134 -63.67 32.22 -9.65
CA SER A 134 -63.85 31.89 -11.09
C SER A 134 -63.11 32.90 -11.98
N THR A 135 -63.18 32.70 -13.31
CA THR A 135 -62.77 33.57 -14.44
C THR A 135 -61.28 33.54 -14.83
N ASN A 136 -60.88 33.55 -16.12
CA ASN A 136 -61.64 33.54 -17.39
C ASN A 136 -60.80 33.01 -18.59
N HIS A 137 -61.50 32.64 -19.68
CA HIS A 137 -61.17 32.54 -21.14
C HIS A 137 -59.70 32.63 -21.65
N SER A 138 -59.25 31.93 -22.70
CA SER A 138 -59.87 31.65 -24.03
C SER A 138 -59.37 30.36 -24.76
N ALA A 139 -60.05 29.99 -25.85
CA ALA A 139 -59.89 28.77 -26.69
C ALA A 139 -58.80 28.93 -27.82
N MET A 140 -57.97 27.91 -28.19
CA MET A 140 -58.13 26.76 -29.14
C MET A 140 -58.09 27.08 -30.66
N PRO A 141 -57.72 26.15 -31.61
CA PRO A 141 -57.06 24.83 -31.51
C PRO A 141 -55.90 24.60 -32.58
N PRO A 142 -55.67 23.46 -33.31
CA PRO A 142 -54.35 22.77 -33.31
C PRO A 142 -53.73 22.49 -34.72
N PRO A 143 -52.67 21.65 -34.82
CA PRO A 143 -52.91 20.30 -35.37
C PRO A 143 -52.23 19.13 -34.60
N SER A 144 -52.49 17.90 -35.04
CA SER A 144 -52.34 16.62 -34.34
C SER A 144 -51.10 15.77 -34.74
N PRO A 145 -50.79 14.64 -34.04
CA PRO A 145 -49.43 14.08 -33.96
C PRO A 145 -49.19 12.70 -34.61
N THR A 146 -47.91 12.28 -34.59
CA THR A 146 -47.39 10.89 -34.60
C THR A 146 -46.25 10.85 -33.56
N GLY A 147 -46.00 9.84 -32.72
CA GLY A 147 -46.28 8.39 -32.76
C GLY A 147 -45.01 7.64 -33.21
N ILE A 148 -44.44 6.61 -32.56
CA ILE A 148 -44.85 5.73 -31.44
C ILE A 148 -43.59 5.22 -30.68
N GLN A 149 -43.62 5.30 -29.34
CA GLN A 149 -43.36 4.27 -28.32
C GLN A 149 -42.36 3.10 -28.55
N VAL A 150 -41.52 2.83 -27.53
CA VAL A 150 -40.64 1.65 -27.42
C VAL A 150 -40.90 0.90 -26.10
N MET A 151 -41.13 -0.42 -26.12
CA MET A 151 -40.98 -1.30 -24.95
C MET A 151 -40.56 -2.74 -25.27
N SER A 152 -39.63 -3.22 -24.44
CA SER A 152 -39.28 -4.61 -24.05
C SER A 152 -40.02 -5.81 -24.64
N TRP A 153 -39.25 -6.86 -24.99
CA TRP A 153 -39.75 -8.24 -25.05
C TRP A 153 -38.81 -9.22 -24.33
N SER A 154 -39.38 -10.31 -23.81
CA SER A 154 -38.69 -11.31 -22.98
C SER A 154 -39.07 -12.75 -23.35
N ARG A 155 -38.04 -13.60 -23.44
CA ARG A 155 -38.02 -15.08 -23.29
C ARG A 155 -38.89 -15.99 -24.20
N SER A 156 -38.17 -16.98 -24.75
CA SER A 156 -38.50 -18.40 -24.91
C SER A 156 -39.64 -18.86 -25.83
N ALA A 157 -39.26 -19.63 -26.85
CA ALA A 157 -39.90 -20.91 -27.18
C ALA A 157 -38.90 -21.86 -27.88
N SER A 158 -39.09 -23.16 -27.68
CA SER A 158 -38.27 -24.26 -28.22
C SER A 158 -38.94 -24.96 -29.41
N SER A 159 -38.17 -25.48 -30.37
CA SER A 159 -38.55 -26.69 -31.12
C SER A 159 -37.31 -27.44 -31.66
N GLN A 160 -37.50 -28.70 -32.06
CA GLN A 160 -36.43 -29.69 -32.32
C GLN A 160 -36.33 -30.07 -33.81
N ARG A 161 -35.29 -30.88 -34.12
CA ARG A 161 -35.09 -31.74 -35.33
C ARG A 161 -34.62 -31.00 -36.59
N SER A 162 -33.76 -31.57 -37.45
CA SER A 162 -33.07 -32.88 -37.39
C SER A 162 -31.89 -32.99 -38.37
N ILE A 163 -30.84 -33.71 -37.95
CA ILE A 163 -30.07 -34.72 -38.72
C ILE A 163 -29.68 -34.40 -40.18
N ALA A 164 -28.38 -34.17 -40.44
CA ALA A 164 -27.55 -35.04 -41.31
C ALA A 164 -26.06 -34.60 -41.38
N ARG A 165 -25.16 -35.55 -41.15
CA ARG A 165 -23.74 -35.59 -41.57
C ARG A 165 -23.60 -36.86 -42.44
N PRO A 166 -22.74 -36.94 -43.48
CA PRO A 166 -21.27 -37.05 -43.35
C PRO A 166 -20.51 -36.24 -44.44
N GLY A 167 -19.18 -36.27 -44.63
CA GLY A 167 -18.03 -36.90 -43.95
C GLY A 167 -16.74 -36.72 -44.80
N SER A 168 -15.53 -36.93 -44.20
CA SER A 168 -14.16 -37.00 -44.79
C SER A 168 -13.73 -35.92 -45.83
N ALA A 169 -12.70 -35.07 -45.64
CA ALA A 169 -11.28 -35.30 -45.29
C ALA A 169 -10.41 -35.92 -46.42
N ILE A 170 -9.66 -35.08 -47.15
CA ILE A 170 -8.41 -35.41 -47.89
C ILE A 170 -7.41 -34.23 -47.75
N GLN A 171 -6.12 -34.53 -47.83
CA GLN A 171 -4.96 -33.66 -47.55
C GLN A 171 -4.53 -32.75 -48.71
N GLY A 172 -3.74 -31.71 -48.40
CA GLY A 172 -2.48 -31.44 -49.14
C GLY A 172 -2.33 -30.08 -49.84
N GLY A 173 -1.14 -29.47 -49.69
CA GLY A 173 -0.57 -28.55 -50.68
C GLY A 173 -0.37 -27.08 -50.27
N THR A 174 0.80 -26.75 -49.73
CA THR A 174 1.38 -25.38 -49.83
C THR A 174 1.90 -25.15 -51.26
N PRO A 175 2.03 -23.90 -51.75
CA PRO A 175 3.35 -23.26 -51.64
C PRO A 175 3.36 -21.72 -51.48
N ILE A 176 4.57 -21.25 -51.20
CA ILE A 176 5.04 -19.87 -50.95
C ILE A 176 5.07 -19.03 -52.23
N CYS A 177 4.90 -17.70 -52.13
CA CYS A 177 5.54 -16.76 -53.05
C CYS A 177 6.01 -15.44 -52.38
N ARG A 178 7.20 -14.96 -52.76
CA ARG A 178 7.85 -13.70 -52.31
C ARG A 178 8.16 -12.82 -53.53
N ARG A 179 8.05 -11.49 -53.39
CA ARG A 179 8.74 -10.40 -54.16
C ARG A 179 8.42 -9.07 -53.43
N ARG A 180 9.32 -8.12 -53.08
CA ARG A 180 10.42 -7.41 -53.79
C ARG A 180 9.96 -6.81 -55.14
N GLY A 181 9.97 -5.51 -55.43
CA GLY A 181 10.30 -4.30 -54.65
C GLY A 181 10.72 -3.12 -55.57
N ARG A 182 11.03 -1.94 -54.98
CA ARG A 182 11.61 -0.67 -55.56
C ARG A 182 10.66 0.46 -56.02
N MET A 183 11.21 1.67 -55.84
CA MET A 183 10.70 3.03 -56.08
C MET A 183 10.85 3.48 -57.55
N LEU A 184 10.11 4.53 -57.96
CA LEU A 184 10.70 5.80 -58.42
C LEU A 184 9.65 6.94 -58.52
N GLU A 185 10.18 8.17 -58.53
CA GLU A 185 9.59 9.54 -58.60
C GLU A 185 8.90 9.85 -59.96
N ALA A 186 8.21 10.98 -60.25
CA ALA A 186 7.46 12.03 -59.51
C ALA A 186 6.80 12.99 -60.56
N ALA A 187 5.92 13.93 -60.13
CA ALA A 187 5.42 15.12 -60.87
C ALA A 187 4.49 14.89 -62.11
N THR A 188 3.52 15.74 -62.52
CA THR A 188 2.92 16.99 -61.99
C THR A 188 1.58 17.32 -62.70
N ALA A 189 0.75 18.17 -62.05
CA ALA A 189 -0.29 19.07 -62.60
C ALA A 189 -1.71 18.56 -62.96
N ASP A 190 -2.69 19.42 -62.61
CA ASP A 190 -4.17 19.34 -62.71
C ASP A 190 -4.67 20.59 -63.51
N PRO A 191 -5.90 20.65 -64.08
CA PRO A 191 -7.01 21.29 -63.33
C PRO A 191 -8.46 20.82 -63.64
N ALA A 192 -9.24 20.56 -62.58
CA ALA A 192 -10.68 20.92 -62.36
C ALA A 192 -11.78 20.38 -63.34
N ILE A 193 -13.07 20.14 -62.98
CA ILE A 193 -14.01 20.86 -62.09
C ILE A 193 -15.04 19.90 -61.40
N VAL A 194 -15.13 20.01 -60.07
CA VAL A 194 -16.33 19.98 -59.16
C VAL A 194 -17.47 18.95 -59.34
N SER A 195 -17.67 18.12 -58.30
CA SER A 195 -18.95 18.08 -57.56
C SER A 195 -18.71 17.74 -56.07
N THR A 196 -19.57 18.25 -55.18
CA THR A 196 -19.23 18.50 -53.77
C THR A 196 -19.84 17.50 -52.80
N VAL A 197 -19.05 16.97 -51.86
CA VAL A 197 -19.52 16.32 -50.62
C VAL A 197 -18.77 16.93 -49.43
N TRP A 198 -19.45 17.09 -48.30
CA TRP A 198 -19.07 17.97 -47.20
C TRP A 198 -17.84 17.51 -46.39
N GLU A 199 -16.82 18.36 -46.34
CA GLU A 199 -15.73 18.28 -45.35
C GLU A 199 -15.95 19.29 -44.21
N HIS A 200 -15.70 18.88 -42.96
CA HIS A 200 -15.56 19.80 -41.84
C HIS A 200 -14.13 20.40 -41.84
N PRO A 201 -13.97 21.73 -41.78
CA PRO A 201 -12.64 22.34 -41.86
C PRO A 201 -11.83 22.12 -40.58
N ARG A 202 -10.64 21.52 -40.73
CA ARG A 202 -9.56 21.57 -39.73
C ARG A 202 -8.87 22.93 -39.79
N LEU A 203 -9.28 23.87 -38.95
CA LEU A 203 -8.56 25.10 -38.61
C LEU A 203 -8.83 25.41 -37.13
N GLY A 204 -7.85 25.76 -36.29
CA GLY A 204 -6.41 25.88 -36.52
C GLY A 204 -5.61 25.45 -35.29
N ALA A 205 -4.28 25.56 -35.40
CA ALA A 205 -3.34 25.10 -34.39
C ALA A 205 -3.64 25.63 -32.98
N ILE A 206 -3.81 24.71 -32.02
CA ILE A 206 -3.26 24.94 -30.68
C ILE A 206 -1.75 25.06 -30.86
N SER A 207 -1.14 26.06 -30.25
CA SER A 207 0.31 26.25 -30.34
C SER A 207 1.01 25.07 -29.68
N ASP A 208 1.80 24.33 -30.45
CA ASP A 208 2.79 23.38 -29.93
C ASP A 208 3.69 24.13 -28.94
N THR A 209 3.38 23.98 -27.65
CA THR A 209 4.14 24.55 -26.53
C THR A 209 4.95 23.45 -25.83
N ASP A 210 4.95 22.25 -26.40
CA ASP A 210 5.78 21.10 -26.02
C ASP A 210 7.22 21.19 -26.57
N ALA A 211 7.64 22.38 -27.03
CA ALA A 211 8.98 22.66 -27.54
C ALA A 211 9.83 23.46 -26.54
N VAL A 212 10.55 22.73 -25.69
CA VAL A 212 11.76 23.16 -24.98
C VAL A 212 11.57 24.23 -23.88
N VAL A 213 10.92 23.82 -22.78
CA VAL A 213 11.57 24.02 -21.49
C VAL A 213 12.49 22.81 -21.29
N SER A 214 13.77 23.01 -20.97
CA SER A 214 14.61 21.91 -20.49
C SER A 214 14.10 21.53 -19.10
N ALA A 215 13.11 20.63 -19.05
CA ALA A 215 12.33 20.38 -17.86
C ALA A 215 13.24 20.05 -16.68
N ALA A 216 13.11 20.83 -15.60
CA ALA A 216 13.72 20.47 -14.33
C ALA A 216 13.27 19.04 -13.97
N PRO A 217 14.17 18.17 -13.47
CA PRO A 217 13.85 16.78 -13.21
C PRO A 217 12.60 16.68 -12.34
N VAL A 218 11.70 15.74 -12.65
CA VAL A 218 10.46 15.55 -11.89
C VAL A 218 10.83 15.26 -10.43
N VAL A 219 10.20 15.98 -9.50
CA VAL A 219 10.34 15.74 -8.06
C VAL A 219 8.94 15.65 -7.48
N THR A 220 8.61 14.47 -6.95
CA THR A 220 7.38 14.18 -6.23
C THR A 220 7.69 13.94 -4.75
N ARG A 221 6.66 13.95 -3.88
CA ARG A 221 6.87 13.64 -2.46
C ARG A 221 5.66 13.05 -1.77
N PHE A 222 5.90 12.04 -0.96
CA PHE A 222 4.93 11.60 0.04
C PHE A 222 5.15 12.39 1.33
N ALA A 223 4.10 13.07 1.80
CA ALA A 223 4.14 13.95 2.97
C ALA A 223 3.10 13.53 4.04
N PRO A 224 3.24 12.36 4.70
CA PRO A 224 2.31 11.92 5.72
C PRO A 224 2.53 12.60 7.07
N SER A 225 1.44 12.96 7.76
CA SER A 225 1.50 13.30 9.18
C SER A 225 1.37 12.03 10.05
N PRO A 226 2.33 11.74 10.97
CA PRO A 226 2.47 10.48 11.69
C PRO A 226 1.45 10.31 12.82
N THR A 227 0.17 10.25 12.46
CA THR A 227 -1.01 10.20 13.33
C THR A 227 -1.51 8.76 13.55
N GLY A 228 -0.59 7.81 13.68
CA GLY A 228 -0.84 6.36 13.65
C GLY A 228 -0.31 5.71 12.36
N PHE A 229 -0.89 4.58 11.97
CA PHE A 229 -0.45 3.76 10.82
C PHE A 229 -0.57 4.43 9.44
N LEU A 230 0.20 3.90 8.48
CA LEU A 230 0.02 4.13 7.05
C LEU A 230 -1.21 3.36 6.56
N HIS A 231 -2.24 4.07 6.13
CA HIS A 231 -3.49 3.49 5.63
C HIS A 231 -3.51 3.38 4.11
N LEU A 232 -4.39 2.52 3.58
CA LEU A 232 -4.59 2.23 2.15
C LEU A 232 -4.50 3.47 1.22
N GLY A 233 -5.25 4.53 1.52
CA GLY A 233 -5.25 5.77 0.71
C GLY A 233 -3.92 6.54 0.73
N GLY A 234 -3.19 6.51 1.85
CA GLY A 234 -1.84 7.05 1.96
C GLY A 234 -0.85 6.23 1.16
N ALA A 235 -0.90 4.90 1.28
CA ALA A 235 -0.07 3.97 0.50
C ALA A 235 -0.28 4.15 -1.02
N ARG A 236 -1.53 4.28 -1.48
CA ARG A 236 -1.83 4.61 -2.89
C ARG A 236 -1.21 5.95 -3.31
N THR A 237 -1.29 6.97 -2.46
CA THR A 237 -0.71 8.29 -2.76
C THR A 237 0.81 8.20 -2.87
N ALA A 238 1.47 7.46 -1.96
CA ALA A 238 2.90 7.18 -2.05
C ALA A 238 3.26 6.44 -3.34
N LEU A 239 2.52 5.37 -3.68
CA LEU A 239 2.71 4.60 -4.91
C LEU A 239 2.57 5.47 -6.16
N PHE A 240 1.57 6.35 -6.25
CA PHE A 240 1.37 7.21 -7.43
C PHE A 240 2.48 8.27 -7.56
N ASN A 241 2.95 8.84 -6.43
CA ASN A 241 4.10 9.75 -6.43
C ASN A 241 5.38 9.04 -6.88
N TRP A 242 5.60 7.80 -6.39
CA TRP A 242 6.76 6.98 -6.72
C TRP A 242 6.75 6.55 -8.19
N LEU A 243 5.63 6.00 -8.68
CA LEU A 243 5.45 5.61 -10.08
C LEU A 243 5.68 6.79 -11.02
N PHE A 244 5.05 7.95 -10.75
CA PHE A 244 5.24 9.14 -11.57
C PHE A 244 6.70 9.62 -11.61
N ALA A 245 7.41 9.59 -10.47
CA ALA A 245 8.82 9.91 -10.44
C ALA A 245 9.66 8.90 -11.25
N LYS A 246 9.48 7.59 -11.04
CA LYS A 246 10.28 6.57 -11.73
C LYS A 246 10.00 6.54 -13.24
N ALA A 247 8.74 6.68 -13.67
CA ALA A 247 8.34 6.78 -15.08
C ALA A 247 9.00 7.97 -15.81
N ASN A 248 9.19 9.10 -15.11
CA ASN A 248 9.78 10.32 -15.66
C ASN A 248 11.27 10.50 -15.34
N GLY A 249 11.97 9.46 -14.83
CA GLY A 249 13.39 9.55 -14.46
C GLY A 249 13.70 10.56 -13.34
N GLY A 250 12.70 10.89 -12.54
CA GLY A 250 12.74 11.87 -11.46
C GLY A 250 13.07 11.30 -10.08
N LYS A 251 12.84 12.12 -9.05
CA LYS A 251 13.01 11.77 -7.63
C LYS A 251 11.67 11.67 -6.91
N PHE A 252 11.57 10.72 -5.99
CA PHE A 252 10.46 10.58 -5.05
C PHE A 252 10.98 10.79 -3.63
N LEU A 253 10.51 11.82 -2.93
CA LEU A 253 10.99 12.19 -1.60
C LEU A 253 10.00 11.79 -0.49
N LEU A 254 10.51 11.52 0.72
CA LEU A 254 9.69 11.30 1.92
C LEU A 254 9.88 12.44 2.93
N ARG A 255 8.77 13.10 3.30
CA ARG A 255 8.73 14.11 4.36
C ARG A 255 7.71 13.73 5.43
N ILE A 256 8.11 13.69 6.70
CA ILE A 256 7.20 13.43 7.81
C ILE A 256 6.70 14.76 8.36
N GLU A 257 5.39 14.97 8.34
CA GLU A 257 4.75 16.20 8.84
C GLU A 257 4.48 16.11 10.35
N ASP A 258 5.55 16.15 11.14
CA ASP A 258 5.57 15.93 12.60
C ASP A 258 5.24 17.19 13.46
N THR A 259 4.58 18.19 12.85
CA THR A 259 4.27 19.48 13.49
C THR A 259 3.28 19.37 14.68
N ASP A 260 2.44 18.32 14.71
CA ASP A 260 1.65 17.95 15.90
C ASP A 260 2.47 17.01 16.79
N ARG A 261 3.33 17.58 17.64
CA ARG A 261 4.24 16.85 18.55
C ARG A 261 3.53 15.91 19.54
N VAL A 262 2.23 16.07 19.78
CA VAL A 262 1.46 15.21 20.69
C VAL A 262 1.01 13.93 19.98
N ARG A 263 0.67 14.03 18.69
CA ARG A 263 0.27 12.87 17.87
C ARG A 263 1.45 12.20 17.18
N SER A 264 2.50 12.95 16.90
CA SER A 264 3.70 12.49 16.18
C SER A 264 4.62 11.72 17.10
N THR A 265 4.37 10.41 17.19
CA THR A 265 5.16 9.48 18.02
C THR A 265 6.10 8.67 17.15
N GLN A 266 7.27 8.29 17.69
CA GLN A 266 8.24 7.47 16.95
C GLN A 266 7.63 6.18 16.37
N PRO A 267 6.81 5.39 17.11
CA PRO A 267 6.18 4.20 16.54
C PRO A 267 5.24 4.47 15.36
N ALA A 268 4.61 5.66 15.29
CA ALA A 268 3.79 6.04 14.14
C ALA A 268 4.64 6.41 12.92
N ILE A 269 5.84 6.96 13.12
CA ILE A 269 6.82 7.22 12.06
C ILE A 269 7.39 5.89 11.53
N ASP A 270 7.80 5.01 12.45
CA ASP A 270 8.34 3.69 12.13
C ASP A 270 7.32 2.85 11.35
N ALA A 271 6.05 2.82 11.77
CA ALA A 271 4.97 2.12 11.06
C ALA A 271 4.72 2.64 9.63
N ILE A 272 4.95 3.93 9.37
CA ILE A 272 4.88 4.49 8.01
C ILE A 272 6.07 4.00 7.17
N ILE A 273 7.28 4.08 7.72
CA ILE A 273 8.53 3.68 7.07
C ILE A 273 8.55 2.19 6.74
N ASP A 274 8.22 1.32 7.70
CA ASP A 274 8.20 -0.12 7.52
C ASP A 274 7.07 -0.56 6.57
N GLY A 275 5.96 0.18 6.57
CA GLY A 275 4.89 0.03 5.60
C GLY A 275 5.34 0.35 4.17
N MET A 276 6.04 1.46 3.95
CA MET A 276 6.57 1.82 2.63
C MET A 276 7.63 0.82 2.14
N ARG A 277 8.52 0.37 3.03
CA ARG A 277 9.54 -0.65 2.74
C ARG A 277 8.92 -2.00 2.37
N TRP A 278 7.86 -2.43 3.05
CA TRP A 278 7.15 -3.66 2.70
C TRP A 278 6.60 -3.62 1.26
N LEU A 279 6.09 -2.46 0.82
CA LEU A 279 5.62 -2.23 -0.55
C LEU A 279 6.75 -1.99 -1.57
N GLY A 280 8.03 -2.01 -1.16
CA GLY A 280 9.15 -1.67 -2.04
C GLY A 280 9.12 -0.22 -2.56
N ILE A 281 8.48 0.70 -1.83
CA ILE A 281 8.37 2.11 -2.19
C ILE A 281 9.52 2.88 -1.53
N ASP A 282 10.72 2.69 -2.06
CA ASP A 282 11.92 3.41 -1.64
C ASP A 282 11.91 4.88 -2.12
N TRP A 283 12.43 5.78 -1.29
CA TRP A 283 12.58 7.21 -1.58
C TRP A 283 14.04 7.62 -1.80
N ASP A 284 14.21 8.72 -2.52
CA ASP A 284 15.50 9.28 -2.86
C ASP A 284 15.94 10.28 -1.77
N GLY A 285 17.14 10.07 -1.20
CA GLY A 285 17.69 10.92 -0.13
C GLY A 285 17.19 10.60 1.28
N ASP A 286 17.44 11.50 2.22
CA ASP A 286 17.07 11.33 3.63
C ASP A 286 15.59 11.67 3.90
N VAL A 287 15.05 11.11 4.99
CA VAL A 287 13.70 11.45 5.46
C VAL A 287 13.70 12.86 6.05
N VAL A 288 12.92 13.77 5.46
CA VAL A 288 12.79 15.15 5.94
C VAL A 288 11.80 15.22 7.10
N MET A 289 12.21 15.72 8.26
CA MET A 289 11.33 15.97 9.40
C MET A 289 10.88 17.44 9.37
N GLN A 290 9.58 17.69 9.14
CA GLN A 290 9.06 19.05 8.93
C GLN A 290 9.30 19.97 10.14
N PHE A 291 9.23 19.46 11.37
CA PHE A 291 9.48 20.26 12.56
C PHE A 291 10.92 20.81 12.63
N ALA A 292 11.90 20.13 12.04
CA ALA A 292 13.28 20.64 11.97
C ALA A 292 13.42 21.88 11.06
N GLY A 293 12.46 22.10 10.16
CA GLY A 293 12.38 23.28 9.29
C GLY A 293 11.72 24.51 9.93
N ALA A 294 11.21 24.43 11.16
CA ALA A 294 10.33 25.46 11.75
C ALA A 294 10.92 26.88 11.71
N ASP A 295 12.23 27.04 11.96
CA ASP A 295 12.91 28.34 11.89
C ASP A 295 12.96 28.91 10.46
N ARG A 296 13.09 28.05 9.43
CA ARG A 296 13.05 28.46 8.02
C ARG A 296 11.64 28.89 7.64
N HIS A 297 10.61 28.16 8.09
CA HIS A 297 9.21 28.55 7.89
C HIS A 297 8.93 29.92 8.55
N ALA A 298 9.36 30.13 9.80
CA ALA A 298 9.22 31.39 10.50
C ALA A 298 9.90 32.57 9.78
N ARG A 299 11.14 32.38 9.29
CA ARG A 299 11.85 33.40 8.48
C ARG A 299 11.05 33.78 7.23
N VAL A 300 10.52 32.81 6.48
CA VAL A 300 9.70 33.07 5.29
C VAL A 300 8.46 33.92 5.62
N ALA A 301 7.73 33.57 6.68
CA ALA A 301 6.57 34.37 7.08
C ALA A 301 6.94 35.78 7.55
N HIS A 302 8.13 35.99 8.13
CA HIS A 302 8.63 37.33 8.46
C HIS A 302 9.03 38.13 7.20
N GLN A 303 9.72 37.53 6.23
CA GLN A 303 9.99 38.14 4.92
C GLN A 303 8.70 38.58 4.22
N MET A 304 7.65 37.73 4.25
CA MET A 304 6.33 38.09 3.72
C MET A 304 5.69 39.27 4.45
N VAL A 305 5.90 39.44 5.76
CA VAL A 305 5.40 40.62 6.52
C VAL A 305 6.15 41.88 6.10
N GLU A 306 7.48 41.81 5.97
CA GLU A 306 8.34 42.93 5.56
C GLU A 306 8.00 43.42 4.15
N ALA A 307 7.76 42.49 3.21
CA ALA A 307 7.33 42.80 1.84
C ALA A 307 5.82 43.11 1.70
N GLY A 308 5.04 43.05 2.78
CA GLY A 308 3.61 43.34 2.75
C GLY A 308 2.71 42.26 2.11
N HIS A 309 3.21 41.04 1.90
CA HIS A 309 2.41 39.88 1.50
C HIS A 309 1.77 39.14 2.71
N ALA A 310 2.18 39.49 3.92
CA ALA A 310 1.58 39.06 5.19
C ALA A 310 1.45 40.24 6.16
N TYR A 311 0.72 40.06 7.26
CA TYR A 311 0.53 41.08 8.29
C TYR A 311 0.33 40.47 9.69
N ARG A 312 0.59 41.27 10.73
CA ARG A 312 0.34 40.91 12.13
C ARG A 312 -1.13 41.15 12.50
N CYS A 313 -1.77 40.16 13.10
CA CYS A 313 -3.18 40.18 13.46
C CYS A 313 -3.36 39.95 14.97
N TYR A 314 -3.94 40.93 15.66
CA TYR A 314 -4.13 40.97 17.11
C TYR A 314 -5.57 40.61 17.54
N MET A 315 -6.33 39.96 16.67
CA MET A 315 -7.69 39.50 17.01
C MET A 315 -7.65 38.43 18.09
N THR A 316 -8.45 38.62 19.11
CA THR A 316 -8.66 37.68 20.22
C THR A 316 -9.43 36.44 19.79
N ASN A 317 -9.35 35.38 20.60
CA ASN A 317 -10.16 34.18 20.39
C ASN A 317 -11.66 34.45 20.52
N ASP A 318 -12.05 35.41 21.37
CA ASP A 318 -13.45 35.77 21.60
C ASP A 318 -14.05 36.52 20.40
N GLU A 319 -13.31 37.43 19.78
CA GLU A 319 -13.71 38.06 18.50
C GLU A 319 -13.86 37.01 17.38
N ILE A 320 -12.92 36.06 17.28
CA ILE A 320 -12.99 34.97 16.30
C ILE A 320 -14.18 34.03 16.60
N ALA A 321 -14.52 33.81 17.88
CA ALA A 321 -15.68 33.02 18.28
C ALA A 321 -17.00 33.74 17.96
N ALA A 322 -17.08 35.05 18.17
CA ALA A 322 -18.22 35.88 17.77
C ALA A 322 -18.44 35.83 16.25
N MET A 323 -17.40 36.08 15.44
CA MET A 323 -17.46 35.95 13.98
C MET A 323 -17.91 34.55 13.53
N ARG A 324 -17.48 33.49 14.24
CA ARG A 324 -17.91 32.11 13.95
C ARG A 324 -19.40 31.91 14.24
N ALA A 325 -19.89 32.43 15.36
CA ALA A 325 -21.30 32.36 15.73
C ALA A 325 -22.18 33.13 14.73
N GLU A 326 -21.76 34.33 14.31
CA GLU A 326 -22.43 35.12 13.27
C GLU A 326 -22.45 34.40 11.92
N ALA A 327 -21.31 33.87 11.46
CA ALA A 327 -21.23 33.12 10.21
C ALA A 327 -22.13 31.88 10.24
N GLN A 328 -22.15 31.15 11.37
CA GLN A 328 -23.01 29.99 11.56
C GLN A 328 -24.51 30.36 11.58
N ALA A 329 -24.89 31.44 12.27
CA ALA A 329 -26.27 31.95 12.27
C ALA A 329 -26.71 32.39 10.87
N ALA A 330 -25.82 33.01 10.11
CA ALA A 330 -26.03 33.40 8.71
C ALA A 330 -25.92 32.22 7.71
N LYS A 331 -25.58 31.00 8.17
CA LYS A 331 -25.29 29.81 7.36
C LYS A 331 -24.24 30.03 6.26
N LYS A 332 -23.26 30.91 6.53
CA LYS A 332 -22.13 31.22 5.64
C LYS A 332 -20.85 30.54 6.16
N PRO A 333 -19.90 30.19 5.27
CA PRO A 333 -18.57 29.75 5.72
C PRO A 333 -17.87 30.90 6.47
N LEU A 334 -17.20 30.56 7.57
CA LEU A 334 -16.35 31.53 8.28
C LEU A 334 -15.18 31.92 7.37
N ARG A 335 -15.09 33.21 7.06
CA ARG A 335 -13.98 33.82 6.31
C ARG A 335 -13.43 34.96 7.14
N ILE A 336 -12.24 34.79 7.72
CA ILE A 336 -11.65 35.84 8.57
C ILE A 336 -11.07 36.93 7.66
N ARG A 337 -11.66 38.12 7.73
CA ARG A 337 -11.10 39.38 7.23
C ARG A 337 -10.71 40.21 8.43
N SER A 338 -9.42 40.35 8.68
CA SER A 338 -8.95 41.02 9.90
C SER A 338 -9.04 42.55 9.75
N PRO A 339 -9.55 43.29 10.74
CA PRO A 339 -9.48 44.75 10.74
C PRO A 339 -8.03 45.28 10.89
N TRP A 340 -7.05 44.38 11.13
CA TRP A 340 -5.61 44.68 11.15
C TRP A 340 -4.94 44.57 9.77
N ARG A 341 -5.63 44.04 8.75
CA ARG A 341 -5.07 43.75 7.43
C ARG A 341 -4.42 44.97 6.77
N ASP A 342 -5.09 46.11 6.84
CA ASP A 342 -4.73 47.32 6.09
C ASP A 342 -4.39 48.51 7.02
N ARG A 343 -4.15 48.23 8.31
CA ARG A 343 -3.66 49.22 9.28
C ARG A 343 -2.15 49.42 9.17
N PRO A 344 -1.64 50.64 9.43
CA PRO A 344 -0.21 50.91 9.46
C PRO A 344 0.45 50.22 10.66
N ALA A 345 1.72 49.82 10.50
CA ALA A 345 2.48 49.15 11.56
C ALA A 345 2.67 50.02 12.83
N SER A 346 2.51 51.34 12.72
CA SER A 346 2.51 52.28 13.86
C SER A 346 1.30 52.15 14.80
N GLU A 347 0.21 51.53 14.35
CA GLU A 347 -0.96 51.23 15.18
C GLU A 347 -0.88 49.85 15.85
N ALA A 348 0.20 49.09 15.64
CA ALA A 348 0.38 47.77 16.21
C ALA A 348 0.45 47.85 17.76
N PRO A 349 -0.47 47.20 18.49
CA PRO A 349 -0.41 47.14 19.95
C PRO A 349 0.67 46.15 20.40
N ASP A 350 1.21 46.36 21.60
CA ASP A 350 2.07 45.40 22.28
C ASP A 350 1.24 44.25 22.87
N LEU A 351 0.74 43.39 21.99
CA LEU A 351 -0.10 42.23 22.31
C LEU A 351 0.35 40.99 21.53
N PRO A 352 0.05 39.77 22.02
CA PRO A 352 0.24 38.54 21.24
C PRO A 352 -0.51 38.62 19.91
N HIS A 353 0.14 38.21 18.83
CA HIS A 353 -0.43 38.26 17.47
C HIS A 353 -0.13 37.00 16.69
N VAL A 354 -0.99 36.70 15.72
CA VAL A 354 -0.70 35.71 14.67
C VAL A 354 -0.23 36.43 13.41
N VAL A 355 0.59 35.79 12.58
CA VAL A 355 0.89 36.29 11.23
C VAL A 355 -0.13 35.71 10.26
N ARG A 356 -0.79 36.56 9.48
CA ARG A 356 -1.75 36.17 8.44
C ARG A 356 -1.24 36.50 7.04
N LEU A 357 -1.58 35.64 6.09
CA LEU A 357 -1.43 35.91 4.66
C LEU A 357 -2.33 37.10 4.27
N ARG A 358 -1.78 38.08 3.56
CA ARG A 358 -2.56 39.14 2.90
C ARG A 358 -3.11 38.58 1.58
N ALA A 359 -4.11 37.70 1.67
CA ALA A 359 -4.71 37.06 0.51
C ALA A 359 -5.31 38.10 -0.46
N PRO A 360 -5.24 37.86 -1.79
CA PRO A 360 -6.03 38.63 -2.75
C PRO A 360 -7.52 38.59 -2.41
N GLN A 361 -8.25 39.67 -2.68
CA GLN A 361 -9.69 39.76 -2.41
C GLN A 361 -10.54 39.79 -3.69
N GLU A 362 -10.00 40.36 -4.77
CA GLU A 362 -10.67 40.50 -6.06
C GLU A 362 -10.15 39.49 -7.09
N GLY A 363 -10.93 39.23 -8.14
CA GLY A 363 -10.61 38.25 -9.17
C GLY A 363 -10.78 36.80 -8.70
N ALA A 364 -10.04 35.89 -9.33
CA ALA A 364 -10.08 34.46 -9.05
C ALA A 364 -8.70 33.81 -9.21
N VAL A 365 -8.54 32.63 -8.62
CA VAL A 365 -7.41 31.72 -8.89
C VAL A 365 -7.94 30.48 -9.58
N THR A 366 -7.29 30.11 -10.68
CA THR A 366 -7.52 28.86 -11.41
C THR A 366 -6.33 27.93 -11.17
N ILE A 367 -6.62 26.65 -10.97
CA ILE A 367 -5.64 25.57 -10.91
C ILE A 367 -5.93 24.61 -12.06
N GLU A 368 -4.95 24.43 -12.93
CA GLU A 368 -4.97 23.40 -13.98
C GLU A 368 -4.53 22.06 -13.40
N ASP A 369 -5.45 21.40 -12.69
CA ASP A 369 -5.15 20.12 -12.03
C ASP A 369 -5.04 18.98 -13.03
N ARG A 370 -3.97 18.19 -12.96
CA ARG A 370 -3.70 17.09 -13.90
C ARG A 370 -4.70 15.92 -13.82
N VAL A 371 -5.54 15.87 -12.79
CA VAL A 371 -6.60 14.85 -12.62
C VAL A 371 -7.98 15.48 -12.63
N GLN A 372 -8.21 16.51 -11.81
CA GLN A 372 -9.52 17.16 -11.69
C GLN A 372 -9.84 18.07 -12.90
N GLY A 373 -8.82 18.57 -13.61
CA GLY A 373 -8.93 19.57 -14.67
C GLY A 373 -8.88 20.99 -14.15
N SER A 374 -9.22 21.96 -14.99
CA SER A 374 -9.29 23.38 -14.60
C SER A 374 -10.36 23.60 -13.52
N VAL A 375 -9.94 24.08 -12.35
CA VAL A 375 -10.84 24.43 -11.24
C VAL A 375 -10.57 25.88 -10.83
N THR A 376 -11.61 26.70 -10.78
CA THR A 376 -11.51 28.14 -10.48
C THR A 376 -12.27 28.50 -9.21
N VAL A 377 -11.64 29.24 -8.30
CA VAL A 377 -12.22 29.77 -7.05
C VAL A 377 -12.08 31.29 -7.04
N ARG A 378 -13.16 32.02 -6.70
CA ARG A 378 -13.11 33.48 -6.56
C ARG A 378 -12.34 33.86 -5.30
N ASN A 379 -11.50 34.89 -5.38
CA ASN A 379 -10.62 35.28 -4.27
C ASN A 379 -11.37 35.76 -3.01
N GLU A 380 -12.60 36.28 -3.18
CA GLU A 380 -13.51 36.57 -2.07
C GLU A 380 -13.80 35.35 -1.16
N GLU A 381 -13.64 34.13 -1.67
CA GLU A 381 -13.91 32.88 -0.95
C GLU A 381 -12.73 32.39 -0.09
N ILE A 382 -11.52 32.86 -0.39
CA ILE A 382 -10.26 32.50 0.26
C ILE A 382 -10.01 33.47 1.42
N ASP A 383 -9.89 33.00 2.66
CA ASP A 383 -9.67 33.83 3.84
C ASP A 383 -8.19 34.13 4.13
N ASP A 384 -7.95 35.15 4.95
CA ASP A 384 -6.61 35.59 5.37
C ASP A 384 -6.05 34.58 6.39
N LEU A 385 -5.57 33.44 5.89
CA LEU A 385 -5.16 32.30 6.70
C LEU A 385 -3.94 32.62 7.59
N VAL A 386 -3.83 31.90 8.71
CA VAL A 386 -2.71 32.03 9.65
C VAL A 386 -1.48 31.28 9.12
N LEU A 387 -0.36 31.98 9.01
CA LEU A 387 0.96 31.47 8.63
C LEU A 387 1.79 31.09 9.88
N LEU A 388 1.86 31.98 10.87
CA LEU A 388 2.46 31.74 12.19
C LEU A 388 1.44 31.93 13.30
N ARG A 389 1.44 31.01 14.28
CA ARG A 389 0.72 31.15 15.55
C ARG A 389 1.37 32.21 16.44
N SER A 390 0.71 32.56 17.54
CA SER A 390 1.20 33.56 18.50
C SER A 390 2.39 33.11 19.34
N ASP A 391 2.71 31.82 19.32
CA ASP A 391 3.94 31.24 19.87
C ASP A 391 5.09 31.18 18.84
N GLY A 392 4.88 31.71 17.63
CA GLY A 392 5.83 31.65 16.51
C GLY A 392 5.76 30.36 15.69
N THR A 393 5.00 29.34 16.11
CA THR A 393 4.95 28.05 15.42
C THR A 393 4.31 28.18 14.03
N PRO A 394 4.94 27.65 12.96
CA PRO A 394 4.35 27.63 11.63
C PRO A 394 3.09 26.76 11.56
N THR A 395 2.14 27.15 10.72
CA THR A 395 1.01 26.29 10.36
C THR A 395 1.36 25.39 9.18
N TYR A 396 0.64 24.27 9.05
CA TYR A 396 0.73 23.38 7.88
C TYR A 396 0.71 24.14 6.55
N MET A 397 -0.13 25.17 6.42
CA MET A 397 -0.30 25.94 5.18
C MET A 397 0.98 26.65 4.73
N LEU A 398 1.79 27.11 5.69
CA LEU A 398 3.10 27.70 5.44
C LEU A 398 4.16 26.62 5.26
N ALA A 399 4.30 25.72 6.24
CA ALA A 399 5.36 24.71 6.29
C ALA A 399 5.41 23.85 5.02
N VAL A 400 4.26 23.36 4.55
CA VAL A 400 4.18 22.52 3.34
C VAL A 400 4.64 23.23 2.07
N VAL A 401 4.43 24.55 1.96
CA VAL A 401 4.83 25.36 0.79
C VAL A 401 6.33 25.64 0.82
N VAL A 402 6.85 26.02 2.00
CA VAL A 402 8.29 26.26 2.17
C VAL A 402 9.09 24.96 1.97
N ASP A 403 8.63 23.84 2.54
CA ASP A 403 9.29 22.54 2.35
C ASP A 403 9.17 22.03 0.91
N ASP A 404 8.02 22.18 0.25
CA ASP A 404 7.88 21.76 -1.15
C ASP A 404 8.81 22.59 -2.07
N HIS A 405 8.98 23.90 -1.83
CA HIS A 405 9.97 24.72 -2.54
C HIS A 405 11.42 24.33 -2.18
N ASP A 406 11.79 24.30 -0.90
CA ASP A 406 13.17 24.02 -0.45
C ASP A 406 13.63 22.58 -0.84
N MET A 407 12.68 21.64 -1.01
CA MET A 407 12.94 20.28 -1.53
C MET A 407 12.92 20.19 -3.07
N GLY A 408 12.57 21.27 -3.77
CA GLY A 408 12.49 21.32 -5.24
C GLY A 408 11.33 20.53 -5.84
N VAL A 409 10.23 20.34 -5.11
CA VAL A 409 9.04 19.59 -5.56
C VAL A 409 8.42 20.27 -6.78
N THR A 410 8.33 19.56 -7.90
CA THR A 410 7.69 20.06 -9.12
C THR A 410 6.24 19.61 -9.25
N HIS A 411 5.89 18.46 -8.68
CA HIS A 411 4.55 17.87 -8.77
C HIS A 411 3.99 17.51 -7.37
N VAL A 412 2.88 18.14 -7.00
CA VAL A 412 2.15 17.90 -5.74
C VAL A 412 0.97 16.96 -6.03
N ILE A 413 1.24 15.66 -5.93
CA ILE A 413 0.26 14.58 -6.16
C ILE A 413 -0.31 14.14 -4.79
N ARG A 414 -1.60 14.38 -4.53
CA ARG A 414 -2.24 14.12 -3.22
C ARG A 414 -3.75 13.86 -3.32
N GLY A 415 -4.41 13.56 -2.19
CA GLY A 415 -5.87 13.39 -2.15
C GLY A 415 -6.66 14.67 -2.45
N ASP A 416 -7.81 14.54 -3.12
CA ASP A 416 -8.68 15.66 -3.50
C ASP A 416 -9.31 16.44 -2.34
N ASP A 417 -9.31 15.89 -1.13
CA ASP A 417 -9.64 16.60 0.11
C ASP A 417 -8.63 17.71 0.46
N HIS A 418 -7.51 17.78 -0.25
CA HIS A 418 -6.54 18.89 -0.20
C HIS A 418 -6.59 19.84 -1.41
N LEU A 419 -7.55 19.68 -2.35
CA LEU A 419 -7.72 20.60 -3.48
C LEU A 419 -8.00 22.04 -3.00
N ASN A 420 -8.90 22.20 -2.02
CA ASN A 420 -9.18 23.50 -1.39
C ASN A 420 -7.97 24.11 -0.67
N ASN A 421 -6.97 23.30 -0.28
CA ASN A 421 -5.73 23.80 0.29
C ASN A 421 -4.77 24.32 -0.79
N ALA A 422 -4.83 23.82 -2.02
CA ALA A 422 -3.98 24.30 -3.13
C ALA A 422 -4.24 25.79 -3.44
N PHE A 423 -5.52 26.19 -3.54
CA PHE A 423 -5.93 27.59 -3.71
C PHE A 423 -5.43 28.52 -2.59
N ARG A 424 -5.25 27.98 -1.39
CA ARG A 424 -4.73 28.69 -0.21
C ARG A 424 -3.20 28.69 -0.12
N GLN A 425 -2.54 27.75 -0.81
CA GLN A 425 -1.08 27.58 -0.84
C GLN A 425 -0.44 28.39 -1.97
N LEU A 426 -1.07 28.49 -3.14
CA LEU A 426 -0.58 29.28 -4.28
C LEU A 426 -0.27 30.75 -3.97
N PRO A 427 -1.07 31.49 -3.17
CA PRO A 427 -0.71 32.85 -2.78
C PRO A 427 0.59 32.96 -1.98
N ILE A 428 1.05 31.89 -1.33
CA ILE A 428 2.31 31.86 -0.57
C ILE A 428 3.49 31.69 -1.55
N TYR A 429 3.38 30.75 -2.51
CA TYR A 429 4.35 30.62 -3.62
C TYR A 429 4.53 31.94 -4.36
N ARG A 430 3.44 32.52 -4.86
CA ARG A 430 3.44 33.76 -5.66
C ARG A 430 3.91 34.98 -4.87
N ALA A 431 3.70 35.00 -3.55
CA ALA A 431 4.26 36.03 -2.70
C ALA A 431 5.79 35.92 -2.60
N MET A 432 6.33 34.71 -2.39
CA MET A 432 7.78 34.52 -2.32
C MET A 432 8.48 34.68 -3.68
N ASP A 433 7.82 34.28 -4.77
CA ASP A 433 8.32 34.55 -6.13
C ASP A 433 8.42 36.06 -6.41
N ALA A 434 7.47 36.85 -5.92
CA ALA A 434 7.53 38.32 -6.01
C ALA A 434 8.59 38.96 -5.08
N ILE A 435 9.04 38.26 -4.03
CA ILE A 435 10.02 38.77 -3.05
C ILE A 435 11.46 38.44 -3.46
N GLU A 436 11.76 37.17 -3.74
CA GLU A 436 13.11 36.68 -4.02
C GLU A 436 13.24 35.93 -5.36
N GLY A 437 12.11 35.57 -5.99
CA GLY A 437 12.06 34.85 -7.26
C GLY A 437 12.39 33.36 -7.14
N GLY A 438 11.97 32.58 -8.14
CA GLY A 438 12.28 31.16 -8.23
C GLY A 438 11.34 30.25 -7.41
N TRP A 439 10.15 30.74 -7.04
CA TRP A 439 9.10 29.96 -6.37
C TRP A 439 7.94 29.70 -7.35
N PRO A 440 8.14 28.89 -8.41
CA PRO A 440 7.11 28.64 -9.42
C PRO A 440 5.89 27.94 -8.81
N ASP A 441 4.72 28.20 -9.39
CA ASP A 441 3.50 27.44 -9.08
C ASP A 441 3.76 25.93 -9.37
N PRO A 442 3.62 25.03 -8.37
CA PRO A 442 3.83 23.60 -8.60
C PRO A 442 2.66 22.98 -9.38
N ILE A 443 2.93 21.90 -10.11
CA ILE A 443 1.92 21.16 -10.85
C ILE A 443 1.10 20.33 -9.86
N TYR A 444 -0.21 20.58 -9.77
CA TYR A 444 -1.10 19.85 -8.88
C TYR A 444 -1.77 18.66 -9.57
N ALA A 445 -1.95 17.58 -8.81
CA ALA A 445 -2.74 16.42 -9.20
C ALA A 445 -3.51 15.87 -8.00
N HIS A 446 -4.83 16.08 -8.00
CA HIS A 446 -5.69 15.73 -6.87
C HIS A 446 -6.46 14.41 -7.12
N ILE A 447 -5.95 13.31 -6.56
CA ILE A 447 -6.46 11.94 -6.73
C ILE A 447 -7.77 11.74 -5.92
N PRO A 448 -8.85 11.20 -6.52
CA PRO A 448 -10.09 10.93 -5.79
C PRO A 448 -9.95 9.91 -4.66
N LEU A 449 -10.69 10.13 -3.58
CA LEU A 449 -10.63 9.29 -2.38
C LEU A 449 -11.04 7.83 -2.63
N ILE A 450 -10.61 6.97 -1.71
CA ILE A 450 -11.08 5.57 -1.64
C ILE A 450 -12.31 5.52 -0.75
N HIS A 451 -13.37 4.87 -1.22
CA HIS A 451 -14.59 4.61 -0.49
C HIS A 451 -14.62 3.16 0.01
N GLY A 452 -15.23 2.94 1.17
CA GLY A 452 -15.42 1.61 1.74
C GLY A 452 -16.50 0.79 1.00
N PRO A 453 -16.70 -0.49 1.40
CA PRO A 453 -17.74 -1.34 0.82
C PRO A 453 -19.17 -0.80 0.99
N ASP A 454 -19.41 0.18 1.85
CA ASP A 454 -20.68 0.87 2.04
C ASP A 454 -20.85 2.12 1.16
N GLY A 455 -19.80 2.51 0.41
CA GLY A 455 -19.77 3.71 -0.42
C GLY A 455 -19.43 5.01 0.33
N ALA A 456 -19.14 4.96 1.63
CA ALA A 456 -18.67 6.11 2.40
C ALA A 456 -17.14 6.28 2.29
N LYS A 457 -16.61 7.47 2.62
CA LYS A 457 -15.15 7.72 2.63
C LYS A 457 -14.46 6.75 3.60
N LEU A 458 -13.52 5.94 3.08
CA LEU A 458 -12.69 5.08 3.91
C LEU A 458 -11.74 5.96 4.73
N SER A 459 -11.75 5.82 6.06
CA SER A 459 -10.95 6.67 6.95
C SER A 459 -10.53 5.93 8.22
N LYS A 460 -9.56 6.48 8.97
CA LYS A 460 -9.10 5.93 10.27
C LYS A 460 -10.23 5.72 11.30
N ARG A 461 -11.37 6.41 11.15
CA ARG A 461 -12.57 6.27 11.99
C ARG A 461 -13.65 5.39 11.36
N HIS A 462 -13.46 4.98 10.10
CA HIS A 462 -14.46 4.32 9.27
C HIS A 462 -13.79 3.27 8.37
N GLY A 463 -13.47 2.12 8.96
CA GLY A 463 -13.04 0.91 8.26
C GLY A 463 -11.62 0.89 7.68
N ALA A 464 -10.83 1.97 7.75
CA ALA A 464 -9.43 1.90 7.32
C ALA A 464 -8.56 1.21 8.39
N VAL A 465 -7.94 0.09 8.04
CA VAL A 465 -6.84 -0.54 8.78
C VAL A 465 -5.48 -0.07 8.25
N GLY A 466 -4.42 -0.31 9.01
CA GLY A 466 -3.05 -0.11 8.56
C GLY A 466 -2.62 -1.16 7.54
N ILE A 467 -1.62 -0.84 6.72
CA ILE A 467 -1.13 -1.77 5.69
C ILE A 467 -0.45 -3.01 6.29
N GLU A 468 0.05 -2.91 7.52
CA GLU A 468 0.53 -4.02 8.32
C GLU A 468 -0.52 -5.12 8.54
N ALA A 469 -1.81 -4.78 8.66
CA ALA A 469 -2.87 -5.78 8.82
C ALA A 469 -3.02 -6.65 7.55
N TYR A 470 -2.86 -6.07 6.36
CA TYR A 470 -2.91 -6.85 5.11
C TYR A 470 -1.71 -7.80 4.98
N ARG A 471 -0.53 -7.38 5.46
CA ARG A 471 0.70 -8.19 5.48
C ARG A 471 0.62 -9.32 6.51
N ASP A 472 0.33 -8.96 7.75
CA ASP A 472 0.56 -9.81 8.93
C ASP A 472 -0.69 -10.63 9.28
N GLU A 473 -1.87 -9.99 9.33
CA GLU A 473 -3.13 -10.67 9.66
C GLU A 473 -3.73 -11.39 8.45
N MET A 474 -3.66 -10.79 7.26
CA MET A 474 -4.32 -11.31 6.06
C MET A 474 -3.41 -12.11 5.11
N GLY A 475 -2.09 -12.03 5.26
CA GLY A 475 -1.15 -12.79 4.42
C GLY A 475 -1.17 -12.39 2.95
N ILE A 476 -1.34 -11.11 2.65
CA ILE A 476 -1.27 -10.55 1.29
C ILE A 476 0.20 -10.34 0.90
N LEU A 477 0.54 -10.61 -0.37
CA LEU A 477 1.85 -10.32 -0.96
C LEU A 477 1.95 -8.83 -1.36
N PRO A 478 3.10 -8.17 -1.17
CA PRO A 478 3.24 -6.76 -1.49
C PRO A 478 2.96 -6.46 -2.95
N GLU A 479 3.47 -7.27 -3.89
CA GLU A 479 3.23 -7.09 -5.33
C GLU A 479 1.74 -7.15 -5.71
N ALA A 480 0.94 -7.98 -5.03
CA ALA A 480 -0.50 -8.04 -5.21
C ALA A 480 -1.21 -6.79 -4.67
N PHE A 481 -0.75 -6.30 -3.51
CA PHE A 481 -1.28 -5.09 -2.90
C PHE A 481 -0.93 -3.85 -3.73
N ASP A 482 0.27 -3.77 -4.28
CA ASP A 482 0.71 -2.69 -5.17
C ASP A 482 -0.10 -2.62 -6.46
N ASN A 483 -0.28 -3.76 -7.16
CA ASN A 483 -1.14 -3.84 -8.34
C ASN A 483 -2.59 -3.48 -7.98
N TYR A 484 -3.09 -3.89 -6.80
CA TYR A 484 -4.42 -3.52 -6.35
C TYR A 484 -4.57 -2.02 -6.06
N LEU A 485 -3.59 -1.42 -5.37
CA LEU A 485 -3.52 0.02 -5.10
C LEU A 485 -3.48 0.83 -6.41
N LEU A 486 -2.69 0.36 -7.40
CA LEU A 486 -2.63 0.93 -8.74
C LEU A 486 -4.03 0.94 -9.39
N ARG A 487 -4.71 -0.21 -9.40
CA ARG A 487 -6.07 -0.33 -9.97
C ARG A 487 -7.16 0.41 -9.19
N LEU A 488 -6.90 0.90 -7.97
CA LEU A 488 -7.81 1.76 -7.20
C LEU A 488 -7.75 3.24 -7.64
N GLY A 489 -8.10 3.47 -8.90
CA GLY A 489 -8.31 4.81 -9.45
C GLY A 489 -7.47 5.13 -10.68
N TRP A 490 -6.57 4.23 -11.10
CA TRP A 490 -5.84 4.32 -12.35
C TRP A 490 -6.07 3.07 -13.20
N GLY A 491 -5.98 3.20 -14.53
CA GLY A 491 -6.11 2.07 -15.44
C GLY A 491 -5.44 2.24 -16.79
N HIS A 492 -5.16 1.09 -17.42
CA HIS A 492 -4.54 0.97 -18.74
C HIS A 492 -5.32 -0.10 -19.52
N GLY A 493 -6.13 0.34 -20.50
CA GLY A 493 -7.00 -0.58 -21.25
C GLY A 493 -7.88 -1.46 -20.34
N ASP A 494 -7.89 -2.75 -20.64
CA ASP A 494 -8.60 -3.80 -19.87
C ASP A 494 -7.66 -4.55 -18.88
N ASP A 495 -6.41 -4.12 -18.73
CA ASP A 495 -5.42 -4.82 -17.91
C ASP A 495 -5.69 -4.69 -16.40
N GLU A 496 -5.79 -5.85 -15.73
CA GLU A 496 -6.03 -5.96 -14.29
C GLU A 496 -4.81 -6.51 -13.53
N ILE A 497 -3.97 -7.29 -14.20
CA ILE A 497 -2.72 -7.85 -13.70
C ILE A 497 -1.59 -7.04 -14.33
N ILE A 498 -0.89 -6.26 -13.52
CA ILE A 498 0.12 -5.30 -13.95
C ILE A 498 1.30 -5.41 -13.00
N SER A 499 2.44 -5.89 -13.50
CA SER A 499 3.69 -5.97 -12.74
C SER A 499 4.22 -4.58 -12.35
N ARG A 500 5.15 -4.52 -11.40
CA ARG A 500 5.75 -3.23 -10.99
C ARG A 500 6.55 -2.60 -12.13
N GLU A 501 7.18 -3.40 -12.98
CA GLU A 501 7.93 -2.97 -14.15
C GLU A 501 6.99 -2.31 -15.18
N GLN A 502 5.88 -2.98 -15.51
CA GLN A 502 4.83 -2.43 -16.38
C GLN A 502 4.20 -1.17 -15.78
N ALA A 503 3.96 -1.15 -14.46
CA ALA A 503 3.44 0.03 -13.79
C ALA A 503 4.40 1.23 -13.91
N VAL A 504 5.71 1.02 -13.76
CA VAL A 504 6.72 2.08 -13.96
C VAL A 504 6.80 2.52 -15.42
N GLU A 505 6.65 1.61 -16.39
CA GLU A 505 6.66 1.93 -17.82
C GLU A 505 5.41 2.73 -18.25
N TRP A 506 4.24 2.42 -17.69
CA TRP A 506 2.95 2.88 -18.21
C TRP A 506 2.29 4.00 -17.37
N PHE A 507 2.74 4.27 -16.15
CA PHE A 507 2.04 5.21 -15.26
C PHE A 507 2.20 6.67 -15.70
N ASP A 508 1.08 7.27 -16.14
CA ASP A 508 0.88 8.72 -16.18
C ASP A 508 -0.40 9.13 -15.43
N LEU A 509 -0.42 10.38 -14.98
CA LEU A 509 -1.55 11.03 -14.32
C LEU A 509 -2.82 11.08 -15.19
N SER A 510 -2.71 11.07 -16.53
CA SER A 510 -3.88 11.02 -17.41
C SER A 510 -4.71 9.74 -17.27
N GLY A 511 -4.10 8.65 -16.80
CA GLY A 511 -4.78 7.39 -16.52
C GLY A 511 -5.57 7.38 -15.21
N VAL A 512 -5.46 8.44 -14.38
CA VAL A 512 -6.18 8.56 -13.11
C VAL A 512 -7.61 9.05 -13.36
N GLY A 513 -8.60 8.21 -13.02
CA GLY A 513 -10.01 8.57 -13.12
C GLY A 513 -10.44 9.60 -12.08
N LYS A 514 -11.48 10.38 -12.38
CA LYS A 514 -12.03 11.44 -11.49
C LYS A 514 -13.02 10.94 -10.43
N SER A 515 -13.50 9.70 -10.53
CA SER A 515 -14.49 9.14 -9.60
C SER A 515 -13.84 8.44 -8.41
N PRO A 516 -14.43 8.51 -7.20
CA PRO A 516 -13.96 7.73 -6.05
C PRO A 516 -13.93 6.24 -6.35
N SER A 517 -12.85 5.58 -5.94
CA SER A 517 -12.69 4.13 -6.12
C SER A 517 -13.19 3.37 -4.90
N ARG A 518 -13.92 2.28 -5.09
CA ARG A 518 -14.46 1.47 -4.00
C ARG A 518 -13.51 0.32 -3.64
N PHE A 519 -13.18 0.20 -2.36
CA PHE A 519 -12.44 -0.94 -1.84
C PHE A 519 -13.31 -2.22 -1.89
N ASP A 520 -12.78 -3.24 -2.55
CA ASP A 520 -13.34 -4.59 -2.66
C ASP A 520 -12.27 -5.62 -2.26
N LEU A 521 -12.46 -6.26 -1.12
CA LEU A 521 -11.54 -7.27 -0.59
C LEU A 521 -11.48 -8.53 -1.48
N LYS A 522 -12.58 -8.95 -2.10
CA LYS A 522 -12.59 -10.16 -2.93
C LYS A 522 -11.76 -9.97 -4.20
N LYS A 523 -11.73 -8.76 -4.74
CA LYS A 523 -10.84 -8.42 -5.87
C LYS A 523 -9.36 -8.46 -5.43
N LEU A 524 -9.04 -7.98 -4.21
CA LEU A 524 -7.70 -8.10 -3.64
C LEU A 524 -7.28 -9.56 -3.42
N GLU A 525 -8.13 -10.39 -2.81
CA GLU A 525 -7.88 -11.83 -2.59
C GLU A 525 -7.69 -12.60 -3.91
N ASN A 526 -8.51 -12.30 -4.93
CA ASN A 526 -8.39 -12.92 -6.25
C ASN A 526 -7.05 -12.59 -6.93
N LEU A 527 -6.65 -11.32 -6.87
CA LEU A 527 -5.38 -10.84 -7.40
C LEU A 527 -4.20 -11.40 -6.61
N ASN A 528 -4.29 -11.46 -5.28
CA ASN A 528 -3.27 -12.06 -4.42
C ASN A 528 -3.09 -13.56 -4.71
N GLY A 529 -4.19 -14.29 -4.94
CA GLY A 529 -4.11 -15.67 -5.42
C GLY A 529 -3.40 -15.81 -6.77
N HIS A 530 -3.50 -14.83 -7.67
CA HIS A 530 -2.69 -14.83 -8.91
C HIS A 530 -1.20 -14.65 -8.61
N TYR A 531 -0.82 -13.64 -7.83
CA TYR A 531 0.59 -13.44 -7.46
C TYR A 531 1.18 -14.60 -6.65
N ILE A 532 0.38 -15.27 -5.80
CA ILE A 532 0.80 -16.52 -5.13
C ILE A 532 1.09 -17.63 -6.13
N ARG A 533 0.41 -17.70 -7.28
CA ARG A 533 0.69 -18.71 -8.31
C ARG A 533 1.96 -18.40 -9.11
N GLU A 534 2.23 -17.13 -9.40
CA GLU A 534 3.43 -16.71 -10.15
C GLU A 534 4.69 -16.62 -9.27
N ALA A 535 4.54 -16.43 -7.95
CA ALA A 535 5.67 -16.27 -7.04
C ALA A 535 6.56 -17.53 -6.94
N ASP A 536 7.84 -17.27 -6.66
CA ASP A 536 8.88 -18.27 -6.46
C ASP A 536 8.58 -19.21 -5.27
N ASP A 537 8.81 -20.50 -5.48
CA ASP A 537 8.47 -21.56 -4.53
C ASP A 537 9.34 -21.53 -3.26
N ALA A 538 10.61 -21.11 -3.35
CA ALA A 538 11.47 -21.01 -2.17
C ALA A 538 11.07 -19.81 -1.30
N ARG A 539 10.77 -18.66 -1.92
CA ARG A 539 10.22 -17.47 -1.25
C ARG A 539 8.89 -17.77 -0.57
N LEU A 540 7.95 -18.42 -1.26
CA LEU A 540 6.64 -18.78 -0.70
C LEU A 540 6.78 -19.76 0.47
N ALA A 541 7.67 -20.75 0.37
CA ALA A 541 7.91 -21.70 1.45
C ALA A 541 8.40 -20.99 2.73
N GLN A 542 9.31 -20.03 2.63
CA GLN A 542 9.73 -19.24 3.80
C GLN A 542 8.57 -18.42 4.39
N LEU A 543 7.81 -17.71 3.54
CA LEU A 543 6.67 -16.90 3.99
C LEU A 543 5.53 -17.71 4.62
N ALA A 544 5.35 -18.96 4.19
CA ALA A 544 4.42 -19.91 4.78
C ALA A 544 4.98 -20.50 6.10
N ALA A 545 6.27 -20.83 6.16
CA ALA A 545 6.94 -21.36 7.34
C ALA A 545 6.78 -20.44 8.55
N ASP A 546 6.98 -19.13 8.35
CA ASP A 546 6.83 -18.09 9.38
C ASP A 546 5.41 -18.03 9.98
N ARG A 547 4.41 -18.62 9.31
CA ARG A 547 2.97 -18.63 9.68
C ARG A 547 2.49 -19.96 10.27
N LEU A 548 3.30 -21.02 10.28
CA LEU A 548 2.91 -22.34 10.82
C LEU A 548 2.78 -22.35 12.35
N GLY A 549 3.35 -21.37 13.05
CA GLY A 549 3.28 -21.26 14.52
C GLY A 549 4.11 -22.31 15.28
N HIS A 550 4.85 -23.16 14.58
CA HIS A 550 5.78 -24.14 15.14
C HIS A 550 7.09 -24.16 14.35
N ALA A 551 8.17 -24.65 14.97
CA ALA A 551 9.43 -24.85 14.26
C ALA A 551 9.28 -25.96 13.19
N LEU A 552 9.94 -25.79 12.05
CA LEU A 552 10.07 -26.84 11.05
C LEU A 552 11.11 -27.88 11.50
N PRO A 553 10.93 -29.18 11.17
CA PRO A 553 11.96 -30.20 11.33
C PRO A 553 13.12 -29.97 10.34
N ASP A 554 14.24 -30.67 10.54
CA ASP A 554 15.35 -30.70 9.59
C ASP A 554 14.85 -31.13 8.18
N GLY A 555 15.21 -30.36 7.15
CA GLY A 555 14.71 -30.55 5.78
C GLY A 555 13.23 -30.13 5.57
N GLY A 556 12.55 -29.62 6.59
CA GLY A 556 11.14 -29.21 6.50
C GLY A 556 10.90 -28.05 5.53
N LEU A 557 11.86 -27.11 5.40
CA LEU A 557 11.77 -26.03 4.42
C LEU A 557 11.89 -26.57 2.99
N ASP A 558 12.81 -27.50 2.73
CA ASP A 558 12.97 -28.15 1.42
C ASP A 558 11.72 -28.96 1.03
N LEU A 559 11.09 -29.64 1.99
CA LEU A 559 9.78 -30.28 1.79
C LEU A 559 8.69 -29.26 1.46
N LEU A 560 8.64 -28.14 2.17
CA LEU A 560 7.67 -27.07 1.94
C LEU A 560 7.83 -26.43 0.56
N THR A 561 9.08 -26.17 0.11
CA THR A 561 9.40 -25.72 -1.25
C THR A 561 8.95 -26.73 -2.30
N ARG A 562 9.25 -28.03 -2.13
CA ARG A 562 8.76 -29.08 -3.06
C ARG A 562 7.23 -29.19 -3.10
N ALA A 563 6.54 -28.81 -2.04
CA ALA A 563 5.08 -28.83 -1.97
C ALA A 563 4.41 -27.60 -2.63
N MET A 564 5.13 -26.50 -2.88
CA MET A 564 4.53 -25.27 -3.42
C MET A 564 3.78 -25.45 -4.74
N PRO A 565 4.28 -26.19 -5.76
CA PRO A 565 3.55 -26.39 -7.02
C PRO A 565 2.13 -26.95 -6.89
N VAL A 566 1.86 -27.75 -5.84
CA VAL A 566 0.53 -28.37 -5.61
C VAL A 566 -0.31 -27.62 -4.56
N LEU A 567 0.33 -26.80 -3.72
CA LEU A 567 -0.32 -25.97 -2.70
C LEU A 567 -0.75 -24.60 -3.26
N LYS A 568 0.15 -23.88 -3.94
CA LYS A 568 -0.07 -22.50 -4.41
C LYS A 568 -1.24 -22.32 -5.39
N PRO A 569 -1.67 -23.29 -6.22
CA PRO A 569 -2.84 -23.11 -7.07
C PRO A 569 -4.17 -22.97 -6.31
N ARG A 570 -4.19 -23.31 -5.01
CA ARG A 570 -5.41 -23.41 -4.19
C ARG A 570 -5.55 -22.31 -3.15
N ALA A 571 -4.49 -21.54 -2.87
CA ALA A 571 -4.46 -20.53 -1.82
C ALA A 571 -4.77 -19.13 -2.38
N ALA A 572 -5.63 -18.38 -1.71
CA ALA A 572 -5.88 -16.96 -1.96
C ALA A 572 -4.93 -16.04 -1.17
N ASN A 573 -4.32 -16.55 -0.08
CA ASN A 573 -3.41 -15.81 0.79
C ASN A 573 -2.38 -16.73 1.48
N LEU A 574 -1.36 -16.15 2.11
CA LEU A 574 -0.29 -16.89 2.78
C LEU A 574 -0.77 -17.69 4.01
N ASN A 575 -1.90 -17.30 4.62
CA ASN A 575 -2.45 -18.04 5.77
C ASN A 575 -3.10 -19.34 5.29
N GLU A 576 -3.88 -19.30 4.20
CA GLU A 576 -4.42 -20.50 3.53
C GLU A 576 -3.29 -21.40 2.99
N LEU A 577 -2.19 -20.80 2.51
CA LEU A 577 -1.03 -21.55 2.04
C LEU A 577 -0.34 -22.31 3.19
N ALA A 578 -0.10 -21.63 4.32
CA ALA A 578 0.44 -22.24 5.53
C ALA A 578 -0.53 -23.31 6.08
N GLU A 579 -1.82 -23.00 6.21
CA GLU A 579 -2.83 -23.94 6.70
C GLU A 579 -2.95 -25.19 5.81
N GLY A 580 -2.91 -25.00 4.49
CA GLY A 580 -2.90 -26.07 3.50
C GLY A 580 -1.65 -26.95 3.54
N SER A 581 -0.55 -26.46 4.11
CA SER A 581 0.71 -27.20 4.26
C SER A 581 0.88 -27.94 5.59
N ASN A 582 0.09 -27.58 6.64
CA ASN A 582 0.20 -28.15 7.99
C ASN A 582 0.26 -29.69 8.03
N PHE A 583 -0.48 -30.37 7.14
CA PHE A 583 -0.51 -31.84 7.12
C PHE A 583 0.86 -32.49 6.86
N LEU A 584 1.81 -31.77 6.25
CA LEU A 584 3.18 -32.24 6.02
C LEU A 584 3.97 -32.41 7.32
N PHE A 585 3.60 -31.68 8.38
CA PHE A 585 4.33 -31.63 9.65
C PHE A 585 3.52 -32.16 10.85
N SER A 586 2.25 -32.51 10.65
CA SER A 586 1.41 -33.14 11.68
C SER A 586 2.01 -34.45 12.20
N GLN A 587 2.05 -34.60 13.52
CA GLN A 587 2.49 -35.84 14.17
C GLN A 587 1.35 -36.87 14.24
N ARG A 588 1.70 -38.15 14.11
CA ARG A 588 0.78 -39.27 14.26
C ARG A 588 0.49 -39.60 15.75
N PRO A 589 -0.71 -40.08 16.10
CA PRO A 589 -1.88 -40.24 15.23
C PRO A 589 -2.54 -38.88 14.91
N LEU A 590 -2.97 -38.71 13.65
CA LEU A 590 -3.54 -37.43 13.20
C LEU A 590 -4.88 -37.11 13.88
N ALA A 591 -5.05 -35.86 14.30
CA ALA A 591 -6.36 -35.31 14.63
C ALA A 591 -7.24 -35.22 13.37
N MET A 592 -8.52 -35.57 13.49
CA MET A 592 -9.51 -35.54 12.41
C MET A 592 -10.46 -34.38 12.61
N ASP A 593 -10.79 -33.64 11.54
CA ASP A 593 -11.98 -32.79 11.53
C ASP A 593 -13.26 -33.63 11.42
N ASP A 594 -14.42 -33.11 11.85
CA ASP A 594 -15.70 -33.84 11.82
C ASP A 594 -16.06 -34.37 10.42
N ALA A 595 -15.66 -33.64 9.38
CA ALA A 595 -15.94 -34.02 8.00
C ALA A 595 -14.99 -35.12 7.50
N ALA A 596 -13.73 -35.13 7.93
CA ALA A 596 -12.78 -36.23 7.72
C ALA A 596 -13.22 -37.48 8.48
N ALA A 597 -13.60 -37.35 9.76
CA ALA A 597 -14.14 -38.44 10.56
C ALA A 597 -15.38 -39.08 9.91
N SER A 598 -16.28 -38.28 9.31
CA SER A 598 -17.43 -38.80 8.57
C SER A 598 -17.07 -39.63 7.31
N LEU A 599 -15.90 -39.36 6.70
CA LEU A 599 -15.40 -40.13 5.55
C LEU A 599 -14.67 -41.42 5.97
N LEU A 600 -14.43 -41.62 7.26
CA LEU A 600 -13.78 -42.80 7.83
C LEU A 600 -14.79 -43.82 8.41
N GLN A 601 -16.08 -43.63 8.18
CA GLN A 601 -17.15 -44.53 8.63
C GLN A 601 -17.49 -45.62 7.60
N GLY A 602 -18.10 -46.72 8.05
CA GLY A 602 -18.59 -47.80 7.19
C GLY A 602 -17.46 -48.58 6.53
N GLU A 603 -17.48 -48.70 5.19
CA GLU A 603 -16.47 -49.46 4.44
C GLU A 603 -15.06 -48.83 4.40
N ALA A 604 -14.88 -47.64 4.96
CA ALA A 604 -13.61 -46.91 4.91
C ALA A 604 -12.42 -47.71 5.45
N SER A 605 -12.54 -48.37 6.60
CA SER A 605 -11.48 -49.21 7.18
C SER A 605 -11.07 -50.36 6.24
N ALA A 606 -12.03 -50.99 5.56
CA ALA A 606 -11.76 -52.04 4.58
C ALA A 606 -11.11 -51.49 3.29
N ILE A 607 -11.56 -50.33 2.81
CA ILE A 607 -10.95 -49.62 1.66
C ILE A 607 -9.50 -49.23 1.98
N LEU A 608 -9.25 -48.69 3.18
CA LEU A 608 -7.93 -48.31 3.66
C LEU A 608 -7.01 -49.52 3.84
N THR A 609 -7.53 -50.64 4.34
CA THR A 609 -6.79 -51.92 4.43
C THR A 609 -6.35 -52.41 3.04
N ASN A 610 -7.24 -52.38 2.04
CA ASN A 610 -6.87 -52.71 0.66
C ASN A 610 -5.85 -51.73 0.08
N ALA A 611 -6.00 -50.42 0.34
CA ALA A 611 -5.08 -49.40 -0.12
C ALA A 611 -3.70 -49.53 0.51
N HIS A 612 -3.60 -49.82 1.81
CA HIS A 612 -2.33 -50.09 2.48
C HIS A 612 -1.60 -51.27 1.83
N ALA A 613 -2.30 -52.39 1.59
CA ALA A 613 -1.68 -53.56 0.98
C ALA A 613 -1.16 -53.30 -0.44
N GLU A 614 -1.94 -52.60 -1.28
CA GLU A 614 -1.54 -52.25 -2.65
C GLU A 614 -0.42 -51.20 -2.72
N LEU A 615 -0.34 -50.29 -1.74
CA LEU A 615 0.72 -49.28 -1.65
C LEU A 615 2.01 -49.84 -1.04
N ASP A 616 1.92 -50.70 -0.01
CA ASP A 616 3.08 -51.34 0.61
C ASP A 616 3.79 -52.30 -0.37
N ALA A 617 3.04 -52.93 -1.27
CA ALA A 617 3.56 -53.80 -2.33
C ALA A 617 4.29 -53.05 -3.48
N LEU A 618 4.42 -51.73 -3.45
CA LEU A 618 5.10 -50.96 -4.50
C LEU A 618 6.63 -50.94 -4.34
N ASP A 619 7.34 -51.40 -5.37
CA ASP A 619 8.81 -51.26 -5.50
C ASP A 619 9.29 -49.81 -5.71
N LYS A 620 8.39 -48.93 -6.19
CA LYS A 620 8.67 -47.52 -6.47
C LYS A 620 7.59 -46.63 -5.89
N TRP A 621 8.00 -45.52 -5.30
CA TRP A 621 7.11 -44.49 -4.76
C TRP A 621 7.12 -43.28 -5.69
N ASP A 622 6.42 -43.40 -6.82
CA ASP A 622 6.23 -42.34 -7.81
C ASP A 622 4.75 -42.23 -8.20
N THR A 623 4.35 -41.09 -8.79
CA THR A 623 2.94 -40.77 -9.07
C THR A 623 2.23 -41.83 -9.91
N GLU A 624 2.91 -42.44 -10.87
CA GLU A 624 2.33 -43.48 -11.75
C GLU A 624 2.07 -44.78 -10.98
N ALA A 625 3.04 -45.23 -10.17
CA ALA A 625 2.90 -46.40 -9.32
C ALA A 625 1.78 -46.21 -8.26
N LEU A 626 1.73 -45.04 -7.63
CA LEU A 626 0.73 -44.67 -6.62
C LEU A 626 -0.68 -44.61 -7.22
N GLU A 627 -0.85 -43.99 -8.40
CA GLU A 627 -2.13 -43.97 -9.10
C GLU A 627 -2.57 -45.38 -9.52
N GLY A 628 -1.65 -46.20 -10.03
CA GLY A 628 -1.91 -47.60 -10.37
C GLY A 628 -2.42 -48.43 -9.18
N ALA A 629 -1.80 -48.30 -8.01
CA ALA A 629 -2.22 -48.98 -6.78
C ALA A 629 -3.65 -48.61 -6.37
N VAL A 630 -3.95 -47.31 -6.26
CA VAL A 630 -5.28 -46.84 -5.83
C VAL A 630 -6.37 -47.19 -6.87
N ARG A 631 -6.03 -47.26 -8.16
CA ARG A 631 -6.94 -47.75 -9.21
C ARG A 631 -7.28 -49.23 -9.08
N ARG A 632 -6.30 -50.10 -8.77
CA ARG A 632 -6.56 -51.53 -8.53
C ARG A 632 -7.52 -51.76 -7.36
N VAL A 633 -7.38 -50.99 -6.27
CA VAL A 633 -8.34 -51.03 -5.14
C VAL A 633 -9.75 -50.65 -5.59
N ALA A 634 -9.87 -49.59 -6.40
CA ALA A 634 -11.16 -49.14 -6.92
C ALA A 634 -11.82 -50.21 -7.80
N GLU A 635 -11.07 -50.82 -8.72
CA GLU A 635 -11.54 -51.89 -9.61
C GLU A 635 -11.93 -53.15 -8.81
N ALA A 636 -11.07 -53.63 -7.92
CA ALA A 636 -11.32 -54.83 -7.11
C ALA A 636 -12.56 -54.72 -6.22
N ARG A 637 -12.87 -53.51 -5.72
CA ARG A 637 -14.08 -53.24 -4.92
C ARG A 637 -15.28 -52.73 -5.74
N SER A 638 -15.17 -52.65 -7.07
CA SER A 638 -16.18 -52.04 -7.95
C SER A 638 -16.60 -50.60 -7.56
N LEU A 639 -15.65 -49.83 -7.02
CA LEU A 639 -15.81 -48.45 -6.60
C LEU A 639 -15.26 -47.47 -7.65
N LYS A 640 -15.74 -46.22 -7.63
CA LYS A 640 -15.11 -45.13 -8.39
C LYS A 640 -13.86 -44.64 -7.64
N LEU A 641 -12.83 -44.19 -8.38
CA LEU A 641 -11.58 -43.67 -7.80
C LEU A 641 -11.81 -42.62 -6.69
N GLY A 642 -12.79 -41.73 -6.86
CA GLY A 642 -13.15 -40.72 -5.85
C GLY A 642 -13.67 -41.29 -4.52
N GLN A 643 -14.26 -42.49 -4.53
CA GLN A 643 -14.75 -43.18 -3.32
C GLN A 643 -13.60 -43.85 -2.54
N VAL A 644 -12.48 -44.18 -3.20
CA VAL A 644 -11.25 -44.66 -2.55
C VAL A 644 -10.40 -43.47 -2.07
N ALA A 645 -10.29 -42.43 -2.91
CA ALA A 645 -9.51 -41.23 -2.62
C ALA A 645 -10.08 -40.34 -1.49
N GLN A 646 -11.36 -40.50 -1.11
CA GLN A 646 -11.97 -39.74 -0.01
C GLN A 646 -11.55 -40.26 1.38
N PRO A 647 -11.74 -41.55 1.73
CA PRO A 647 -11.18 -42.14 2.94
C PRO A 647 -9.66 -41.99 3.01
N LEU A 648 -8.95 -42.24 1.90
CA LEU A 648 -7.49 -42.12 1.83
C LEU A 648 -7.02 -40.70 2.15
N ARG A 649 -7.71 -39.67 1.64
CA ARG A 649 -7.43 -38.27 2.00
C ARG A 649 -7.65 -38.02 3.49
N ALA A 650 -8.79 -38.44 4.03
CA ALA A 650 -9.10 -38.24 5.44
C ALA A 650 -8.02 -38.86 6.34
N ALA A 651 -7.62 -40.11 6.05
CA ALA A 651 -6.54 -40.79 6.76
C ALA A 651 -5.18 -40.07 6.65
N LEU A 652 -4.81 -39.59 5.45
CA LEU A 652 -3.50 -38.97 5.20
C LEU A 652 -3.37 -37.52 5.66
N THR A 653 -4.45 -36.72 5.71
CA THR A 653 -4.37 -35.28 6.00
C THR A 653 -5.15 -34.82 7.22
N GLY A 654 -5.99 -35.69 7.82
CA GLY A 654 -6.91 -35.30 8.87
C GLY A 654 -8.11 -34.46 8.40
N ARG A 655 -8.21 -34.21 7.08
CA ARG A 655 -9.12 -33.21 6.49
C ARG A 655 -9.92 -33.74 5.31
N LYS A 656 -11.11 -33.19 5.10
CA LYS A 656 -11.95 -33.49 3.91
C LYS A 656 -11.37 -32.96 2.59
N THR A 657 -10.48 -31.97 2.62
CA THR A 657 -9.86 -31.36 1.42
C THR A 657 -8.33 -31.36 1.50
N SER A 658 -7.68 -31.44 0.34
CA SER A 658 -6.22 -31.50 0.16
C SER A 658 -5.84 -31.13 -1.28
N PRO A 659 -4.53 -31.09 -1.62
CA PRO A 659 -4.04 -31.27 -2.99
C PRO A 659 -4.47 -32.61 -3.62
N GLY A 660 -3.94 -32.95 -4.80
CA GLY A 660 -4.17 -34.27 -5.40
C GLY A 660 -3.70 -35.38 -4.43
N ILE A 661 -4.44 -36.49 -4.39
CA ILE A 661 -4.18 -37.53 -3.38
C ILE A 661 -2.84 -38.23 -3.62
N PHE A 662 -2.39 -38.28 -4.87
CA PHE A 662 -1.08 -38.80 -5.26
C PHE A 662 0.05 -37.84 -4.90
N ASP A 663 -0.17 -36.52 -5.04
CA ASP A 663 0.75 -35.49 -4.55
C ASP A 663 0.93 -35.58 -3.03
N VAL A 664 -0.15 -35.83 -2.29
CA VAL A 664 -0.13 -36.02 -0.83
C VAL A 664 0.70 -37.25 -0.44
N LEU A 665 0.52 -38.38 -1.15
CA LEU A 665 1.30 -39.60 -0.95
C LEU A 665 2.79 -39.42 -1.27
N ASP A 666 3.11 -38.70 -2.35
CA ASP A 666 4.49 -38.40 -2.75
C ASP A 666 5.19 -37.48 -1.75
N LEU A 667 4.54 -36.37 -1.36
CA LEU A 667 5.09 -35.39 -0.43
C LEU A 667 5.30 -35.94 0.98
N LEU A 668 4.39 -36.79 1.48
CA LEU A 668 4.56 -37.47 2.78
C LEU A 668 5.59 -38.61 2.70
N GLY A 669 5.78 -39.19 1.51
CA GLY A 669 6.60 -40.38 1.32
C GLY A 669 5.97 -41.66 1.87
N ARG A 670 6.65 -42.79 1.62
CA ARG A 670 6.17 -44.16 1.88
C ARG A 670 5.79 -44.40 3.34
N ASP A 671 6.73 -44.23 4.25
CA ASP A 671 6.59 -44.71 5.63
C ASP A 671 5.55 -43.91 6.42
N GLU A 672 5.49 -42.60 6.23
CA GLU A 672 4.49 -41.74 6.87
C GLU A 672 3.09 -41.95 6.26
N SER A 673 3.01 -42.15 4.94
CA SER A 673 1.73 -42.45 4.26
C SER A 673 1.13 -43.78 4.75
N LEU A 674 1.91 -44.87 4.70
CA LEU A 674 1.49 -46.19 5.16
C LEU A 674 1.14 -46.15 6.66
N GLY A 675 1.96 -45.47 7.45
CA GLY A 675 1.71 -45.25 8.88
C GLY A 675 0.37 -44.58 9.18
N ARG A 676 0.05 -43.46 8.50
CA ARG A 676 -1.23 -42.75 8.66
C ARG A 676 -2.45 -43.58 8.23
N ILE A 677 -2.28 -44.44 7.24
CA ILE A 677 -3.33 -45.39 6.81
C ILE A 677 -3.50 -46.49 7.88
N ALA A 678 -2.41 -47.05 8.39
CA ALA A 678 -2.42 -48.09 9.42
C ALA A 678 -3.09 -47.63 10.72
N ASP A 679 -2.88 -46.38 11.13
CA ASP A 679 -3.56 -45.74 12.26
C ASP A 679 -5.10 -45.72 12.13
N ARG A 680 -5.64 -46.00 10.93
CA ARG A 680 -7.08 -46.02 10.58
C ARG A 680 -7.59 -47.37 10.09
N MET A 681 -6.75 -48.40 10.16
CA MET A 681 -7.13 -49.80 9.96
C MET A 681 -7.48 -50.51 11.29
N ALA A 682 -7.14 -49.90 12.42
CA ALA A 682 -7.24 -50.50 13.76
C ALA A 682 -8.45 -50.04 14.60
N ASP A 683 -9.30 -49.17 14.05
CA ASP A 683 -10.57 -48.67 14.65
C ASP A 683 -11.79 -49.48 14.13
#